data_AF-A0A8H3WGL6-F1
#
_entry.id   AF-A0A8H3WGL6-F1
#
_cell.length_a   1.000
_cell.length_b   1.000
_cell.length_c   1.000
_cell.angle_alpha   90.00
_cell.angle_beta   90.00
_cell.angle_gamma   90.00
#
_symmetry.space_group_name_H-M   'P 1'
#
loop_
_entity.id
_entity.type
_entity.pdbx_description
1 polymer ?
#
loop_
_entity_poly.entity_id
_entity_poly.type
_entity_poly.pdbx_seq_one_letter_code
_entity_poly.pdbx_strand_id
1 'polypeptide(L)'
;MGSLNSSSQGLSFTGLPTSLRESSLIGAEVHLPSSMNLLDTDALSEEDITTFRKALFENQVVVIKNQKGIAPETLPKLTKIFDPTATDIHSAGEKAVSDPRNILSAYKAGRIPRAPQVGIIGSGKFQNYEGVDELEVIHLDHTLFHEKPLSEQELSDGYTRPYRWHMDTPFYQRLPGEVTILHAVKVPNLPDQKLKFPDGKEKSIAAGATAFFSGARAFQLLTPAEQEFALNTTVTYAPQAYEYIRQCKATEDGLSIPTMGKEVPIEELSEWSWENVAEHPMVWRNPLNPDRPFLQVHGCCVFQLTTRDPATGAVVSVVDDVAKVREIVYGFQKRIWAAENIYAHRWEEGDVVIFHNRGVMHSITGQLAQYKEDEEKKRLMWQCTMTSGTAPQPFRKVPGVVETGADHSECTRKKRKCNKEIPCARCNRLGLHCEREVIHLRRDAVRHGAEIGFLETLRNTLQSTTDPATTARRAADLVAARLDSLRSSPGQASEGTSQTTTHLIGSGSAARDDDSGQDDAATSHSRARGSLTVTALEHMAWGRSYGNCYPHLHCTCHQRRNLTSPSSTPLSGSPAYPIPSLALLPERRTAEVLISFHLEHIAWHHNALHCPTFLQQCTAFWDTGAYDQPTWLASYSAVLAASLLSWQNSWKHRDAFPLTIPGCSPLELFNFMVDTLYQAHFLQNVSLYSVQAIVISTEVAHNLGLSQLNATLFSAAIRMAECLGIHKITDGSSLDLQTPEEIWEDTLQREVGRRVWLQMVIQDHFAIPFTDSYGINPAQYSTSLPRNANDADLVDAPETTLTVSTYTRVLGGIAQLMPELADGMGPLRAQKPAREQYAHVLRMDQKMREQVQSIPRFLLQKDEVLEGECAWLGVARQSLAITAAEKIVMIHRPFLFLSFQSDSYIHTRRTCVAAAVTILREHKSIVESGEVSLWTHVAFSITAAIILSFEVICDQSKERDARQEGYLDAIRDAREHLLGRTTNDVLAHRGVVLIDAIFSEVGGMESFSDRTLAARPDAINFEEIAARFKTDWFVLDSTAASLGQFDVAEEHFAMSANPSEDFDEWFQQIFHSAIVE
;
A
#
# COMPACT_ATOMS: atom_id res chain seq x y z
N MET A 1 56.95 -63.27 -2.48
CA MET A 1 56.91 -62.03 -1.67
C MET A 1 57.09 -60.88 -2.65
N GLY A 2 56.21 -59.90 -2.84
CA GLY A 2 54.93 -59.59 -2.22
C GLY A 2 54.17 -58.59 -3.10
N SER A 3 52.85 -58.62 -2.95
CA SER A 3 51.82 -57.63 -3.31
C SER A 3 52.28 -56.29 -3.92
N LEU A 4 51.77 -55.97 -5.12
CA LEU A 4 51.50 -54.60 -5.54
C LEU A 4 49.97 -54.44 -5.58
N ASN A 5 49.44 -53.93 -4.46
CA ASN A 5 48.06 -53.50 -4.30
C ASN A 5 47.70 -52.47 -5.37
N SER A 6 46.70 -52.76 -6.21
CA SER A 6 45.94 -51.71 -6.89
C SER A 6 45.07 -51.04 -5.82
N SER A 7 45.56 -49.93 -5.26
CA SER A 7 44.73 -49.08 -4.42
C SER A 7 43.57 -48.57 -5.26
N SER A 8 42.35 -48.96 -4.92
CA SER A 8 41.13 -48.28 -5.38
C SER A 8 41.27 -46.80 -5.04
N GLN A 9 41.44 -45.94 -6.03
CA GLN A 9 41.46 -44.50 -5.77
C GLN A 9 40.06 -44.09 -5.30
N GLY A 10 39.98 -43.56 -4.08
CA GLY A 10 38.76 -42.96 -3.54
C GLY A 10 38.37 -41.68 -4.29
N LEU A 11 37.29 -41.03 -3.84
CA LEU A 11 36.79 -39.78 -4.38
C LEU A 11 37.88 -38.71 -4.32
N SER A 12 38.06 -37.97 -5.41
CA SER A 12 39.01 -36.86 -5.49
C SER A 12 38.38 -35.66 -6.19
N PHE A 13 39.05 -34.51 -6.16
CA PHE A 13 38.58 -33.33 -6.88
C PHE A 13 39.74 -32.52 -7.42
N THR A 14 39.49 -31.81 -8.52
CA THR A 14 40.43 -30.89 -9.16
C THR A 14 39.76 -29.54 -9.35
N GLY A 15 40.43 -28.46 -8.96
CA GLY A 15 39.93 -27.11 -9.24
C GLY A 15 39.69 -26.92 -10.74
N LEU A 16 38.62 -26.20 -11.11
CA LEU A 16 38.38 -25.86 -12.50
C LEU A 16 39.55 -25.04 -13.08
N PRO A 17 39.75 -25.03 -14.41
CA PRO A 17 40.78 -24.22 -15.06
C PRO A 17 40.78 -22.76 -14.59
N THR A 18 41.98 -22.17 -14.43
CA THR A 18 42.15 -20.78 -13.96
C THR A 18 41.38 -19.77 -14.84
N SER A 19 41.24 -20.06 -16.14
CA SER A 19 40.45 -19.26 -17.08
C SER A 19 38.95 -19.24 -16.80
N LEU A 20 38.42 -20.25 -16.09
CA LEU A 20 37.02 -20.29 -15.65
C LEU A 20 36.85 -19.72 -14.23
N ARG A 21 37.82 -19.97 -13.35
CA ARG A 21 37.76 -19.53 -11.94
C ARG A 21 38.02 -18.03 -11.80
N GLU A 22 38.96 -17.50 -12.57
CA GLU A 22 39.37 -16.09 -12.56
C GLU A 22 39.48 -15.51 -11.13
N SER A 23 38.96 -14.30 -10.88
CA SER A 23 38.94 -13.69 -9.56
C SER A 23 37.83 -14.22 -8.64
N SER A 24 36.85 -14.94 -9.19
CA SER A 24 35.79 -15.58 -8.39
C SER A 24 36.34 -16.69 -7.49
N LEU A 25 37.39 -17.38 -7.95
CA LEU A 25 37.96 -18.60 -7.35
C LEU A 25 36.94 -19.73 -7.15
N ILE A 26 35.79 -19.67 -7.83
CA ILE A 26 34.72 -20.66 -7.71
C ILE A 26 35.00 -21.84 -8.63
N GLY A 27 34.74 -23.07 -8.17
CA GLY A 27 34.62 -24.24 -9.02
C GLY A 27 35.69 -25.31 -8.81
N ALA A 28 35.23 -26.54 -8.62
CA ALA A 28 36.03 -27.75 -8.80
C ALA A 28 35.20 -28.86 -9.45
N GLU A 29 35.87 -29.78 -10.14
CA GLU A 29 35.28 -31.02 -10.64
C GLU A 29 35.58 -32.15 -9.64
N VAL A 30 34.55 -32.90 -9.28
CA VAL A 30 34.63 -34.06 -8.38
C VAL A 30 34.65 -35.33 -9.21
N HIS A 31 35.70 -36.13 -9.01
CA HIS A 31 35.92 -37.41 -9.67
C HIS A 31 35.50 -38.53 -8.73
N LEU A 32 34.46 -39.28 -9.12
CA LEU A 32 34.00 -40.45 -8.37
C LEU A 32 35.03 -41.59 -8.45
N PRO A 33 35.06 -42.51 -7.46
CA PRO A 33 35.88 -43.70 -7.52
C PRO A 33 35.64 -44.48 -8.82
N SER A 34 36.66 -45.11 -9.40
CA SER A 34 36.51 -45.83 -10.69
C SER A 34 35.50 -46.98 -10.66
N SER A 35 35.13 -47.46 -9.48
CA SER A 35 34.07 -48.46 -9.27
C SER A 35 32.64 -47.88 -9.28
N MET A 36 32.49 -46.55 -9.30
CA MET A 36 31.24 -45.82 -9.18
C MET A 36 31.01 -44.93 -10.42
N ASN A 37 30.22 -45.44 -11.37
CA ASN A 37 29.89 -44.69 -12.59
C ASN A 37 28.81 -43.62 -12.34
N LEU A 38 27.81 -43.95 -11.53
CA LEU A 38 26.75 -43.04 -11.07
C LEU A 38 26.88 -42.85 -9.57
N LEU A 39 26.63 -41.63 -9.09
CA LEU A 39 26.72 -41.26 -7.69
C LEU A 39 25.77 -42.10 -6.84
N ASP A 40 26.35 -42.91 -5.98
CA ASP A 40 25.65 -43.64 -4.91
C ASP A 40 26.19 -43.15 -3.56
N THR A 41 25.36 -42.42 -2.83
CA THR A 41 25.73 -41.84 -1.53
C THR A 41 25.96 -42.90 -0.47
N ASP A 42 25.32 -44.06 -0.58
CA ASP A 42 25.39 -45.12 0.45
C ASP A 42 26.70 -45.93 0.32
N ALA A 43 27.38 -45.82 -0.84
CA ALA A 43 28.65 -46.46 -1.13
C ALA A 43 29.88 -45.55 -0.87
N LEU A 44 29.68 -44.29 -0.46
CA LEU A 44 30.77 -43.39 -0.11
C LEU A 44 31.36 -43.74 1.27
N SER A 45 32.68 -43.83 1.36
CA SER A 45 33.37 -43.97 2.64
C SER A 45 33.41 -42.66 3.42
N GLU A 46 33.77 -42.70 4.71
CA GLU A 46 33.97 -41.50 5.52
C GLU A 46 35.07 -40.58 4.96
N GLU A 47 36.10 -41.15 4.35
CA GLU A 47 37.18 -40.41 3.69
C GLU A 47 36.68 -39.72 2.41
N ASP A 48 35.84 -40.40 1.62
CA ASP A 48 35.20 -39.82 0.44
C ASP A 48 34.30 -38.65 0.83
N ILE A 49 33.47 -38.83 1.88
CA ILE A 49 32.61 -37.79 2.43
C ILE A 49 33.44 -36.57 2.88
N THR A 50 34.53 -36.80 3.59
CA THR A 50 35.41 -35.72 4.06
C THR A 50 36.02 -34.95 2.89
N THR A 51 36.52 -35.68 1.88
CA THR A 51 37.10 -35.10 0.66
C THR A 51 36.05 -34.32 -0.13
N PHE A 52 34.82 -34.83 -0.21
CA PHE A 52 33.73 -34.20 -0.93
C PHE A 52 33.28 -32.90 -0.24
N ARG A 53 33.15 -32.91 1.09
CA ARG A 53 32.89 -31.71 1.89
C ARG A 53 33.98 -30.67 1.68
N LYS A 54 35.25 -31.08 1.73
CA LYS A 54 36.40 -30.20 1.47
C LYS A 54 36.32 -29.58 0.08
N ALA A 55 36.03 -30.37 -0.95
CA ALA A 55 35.87 -29.90 -2.33
C ALA A 55 34.86 -28.74 -2.39
N LEU A 56 33.69 -28.92 -1.77
CA LEU A 56 32.63 -27.92 -1.77
C LEU A 56 32.99 -26.68 -0.97
N PHE A 57 33.39 -26.79 0.29
CA PHE A 57 33.56 -25.62 1.15
C PHE A 57 34.82 -24.81 0.82
N GLU A 58 35.82 -25.40 0.15
CA GLU A 58 36.99 -24.67 -0.36
C GLU A 58 36.71 -23.96 -1.70
N ASN A 59 35.98 -24.61 -2.62
CA ASN A 59 35.78 -24.14 -4.00
C ASN A 59 34.38 -23.57 -4.25
N GLN A 60 33.50 -23.62 -3.26
CA GLN A 60 32.14 -23.06 -3.18
C GLN A 60 31.10 -23.65 -4.16
N VAL A 61 31.53 -24.09 -5.35
CA VAL A 61 30.73 -24.81 -6.33
C VAL A 61 31.54 -26.02 -6.78
N VAL A 62 30.92 -27.18 -6.82
CA VAL A 62 31.52 -28.41 -7.36
C VAL A 62 30.61 -29.06 -8.38
N VAL A 63 31.19 -29.77 -9.34
CA VAL A 63 30.48 -30.43 -10.43
C VAL A 63 30.87 -31.90 -10.48
N ILE A 64 29.89 -32.79 -10.58
CA ILE A 64 30.09 -34.18 -10.97
C ILE A 64 29.48 -34.34 -12.37
N LYS A 65 30.31 -34.76 -13.32
CA LYS A 65 29.93 -34.94 -14.73
C LYS A 65 29.27 -36.31 -14.96
N ASN A 66 28.53 -36.43 -16.07
CA ASN A 66 28.02 -37.70 -16.61
C ASN A 66 27.09 -38.51 -15.68
N GLN A 67 26.24 -37.85 -14.90
CA GLN A 67 25.33 -38.49 -13.93
C GLN A 67 23.92 -38.72 -14.51
N LYS A 68 23.79 -38.91 -15.82
CA LYS A 68 22.50 -39.17 -16.46
C LYS A 68 21.92 -40.49 -15.95
N GLY A 69 20.73 -40.45 -15.35
CA GLY A 69 20.04 -41.63 -14.82
C GLY A 69 20.20 -41.86 -13.31
N ILE A 70 20.79 -40.91 -12.56
CA ILE A 70 20.71 -40.96 -11.09
C ILE A 70 19.26 -40.89 -10.61
N ALA A 71 19.00 -41.52 -9.47
CA ALA A 71 17.70 -41.45 -8.83
C ALA A 71 17.49 -40.06 -8.18
N PRO A 72 16.30 -39.44 -8.29
CA PRO A 72 15.95 -38.21 -7.56
C PRO A 72 16.26 -38.27 -6.06
N GLU A 73 16.06 -39.42 -5.43
CA GLU A 73 16.29 -39.67 -4.01
C GLU A 73 17.78 -39.53 -3.62
N THR A 74 18.70 -39.57 -4.58
CA THR A 74 20.12 -39.33 -4.35
C THR A 74 20.39 -37.89 -3.92
N LEU A 75 19.65 -36.89 -4.43
CA LEU A 75 19.85 -35.47 -4.11
C LEU A 75 19.60 -35.13 -2.62
N PRO A 76 18.48 -35.54 -1.98
CA PRO A 76 18.29 -35.28 -0.55
C PRO A 76 19.28 -36.05 0.34
N LYS A 77 19.66 -37.28 -0.04
CA LYS A 77 20.75 -38.01 0.67
C LYS A 77 22.07 -37.25 0.58
N LEU A 78 22.40 -36.74 -0.60
CA LEU A 78 23.61 -35.95 -0.83
C LEU A 78 23.58 -34.64 -0.05
N THR A 79 22.41 -33.99 0.07
CA THR A 79 22.25 -32.79 0.90
C THR A 79 22.64 -33.07 2.36
N LYS A 80 22.23 -34.22 2.92
CA LYS A 80 22.55 -34.61 4.31
C LYS A 80 24.05 -34.88 4.55
N ILE A 81 24.83 -35.16 3.50
CA ILE A 81 26.30 -35.27 3.60
C ILE A 81 26.93 -33.90 3.92
N PHE A 82 26.39 -32.82 3.35
CA PHE A 82 26.90 -31.46 3.57
C PHE A 82 26.25 -30.76 4.77
N ASP A 83 24.96 -31.02 5.01
CA ASP A 83 24.21 -30.53 6.17
C ASP A 83 23.50 -31.69 6.88
N PRO A 84 24.15 -32.30 7.89
CA PRO A 84 23.54 -33.37 8.69
C PRO A 84 22.28 -32.93 9.45
N THR A 85 22.05 -31.62 9.59
CA THR A 85 20.89 -31.05 10.29
C THR A 85 19.74 -30.71 9.35
N ALA A 86 19.92 -30.89 8.04
CA ALA A 86 18.89 -30.63 7.06
C ALA A 86 17.63 -31.46 7.33
N THR A 87 16.49 -30.77 7.41
CA THR A 87 15.18 -31.40 7.53
C THR A 87 14.75 -32.03 6.21
N ASP A 88 13.85 -33.02 6.24
CA ASP A 88 13.33 -33.67 5.04
C ASP A 88 12.33 -32.83 4.22
N ILE A 89 12.40 -31.50 4.34
CA ILE A 89 11.51 -30.52 3.69
C ILE A 89 12.35 -29.56 2.83
N HIS A 90 11.93 -29.35 1.58
CA HIS A 90 12.53 -28.34 0.71
C HIS A 90 12.41 -26.94 1.35
N SER A 91 13.42 -26.08 1.19
CA SER A 91 13.45 -24.71 1.72
C SER A 91 12.21 -23.85 1.37
N ALA A 92 11.65 -24.05 0.17
CA ALA A 92 10.41 -23.39 -0.28
C ALA A 92 9.12 -24.03 0.28
N GLY A 93 9.22 -25.16 0.97
CA GLY A 93 8.12 -25.87 1.64
C GLY A 93 7.83 -27.26 1.08
N GLU A 94 6.88 -27.93 1.70
CA GLU A 94 6.47 -29.30 1.33
C GLU A 94 5.89 -29.38 -0.09
N LYS A 95 5.25 -28.30 -0.54
CA LYS A 95 4.72 -28.15 -1.90
C LYS A 95 5.49 -27.06 -2.64
N ALA A 96 5.45 -27.11 -3.97
CA ALA A 96 5.90 -25.98 -4.76
C ALA A 96 5.05 -24.73 -4.47
N VAL A 97 5.67 -23.56 -4.56
CA VAL A 97 4.98 -22.28 -4.33
C VAL A 97 4.04 -22.02 -5.50
N SER A 98 2.73 -21.99 -5.23
CA SER A 98 1.69 -21.72 -6.24
C SER A 98 0.87 -20.47 -5.93
N ASP A 99 1.09 -19.83 -4.76
CA ASP A 99 0.38 -18.61 -4.39
C ASP A 99 0.80 -17.46 -5.32
N PRO A 100 -0.12 -16.89 -6.11
CA PRO A 100 0.21 -15.81 -7.06
C PRO A 100 0.71 -14.54 -6.35
N ARG A 101 0.45 -14.40 -5.04
CA ARG A 101 0.99 -13.29 -4.23
C ARG A 101 2.48 -13.42 -3.98
N ASN A 102 3.06 -14.61 -4.13
CA ASN A 102 4.48 -14.84 -3.97
C ASN A 102 5.18 -14.83 -5.34
N ILE A 103 6.19 -13.96 -5.52
CA ILE A 103 6.92 -13.84 -6.79
C ILE A 103 7.54 -15.16 -7.28
N LEU A 104 7.78 -16.12 -6.37
CA LEU A 104 8.31 -17.45 -6.72
C LEU A 104 7.29 -18.35 -7.44
N SER A 105 6.00 -18.02 -7.42
CA SER A 105 4.98 -18.79 -8.17
C SER A 105 5.15 -18.65 -9.69
N ALA A 106 5.77 -17.57 -10.17
CA ALA A 106 6.00 -17.31 -11.59
C ALA A 106 6.88 -18.38 -12.28
N TYR A 107 7.70 -19.12 -11.52
CA TYR A 107 8.51 -20.20 -12.06
C TYR A 107 7.71 -21.45 -12.46
N LYS A 108 6.48 -21.59 -11.95
CA LYS A 108 5.67 -22.82 -12.02
C LYS A 108 6.49 -24.08 -11.69
N ALA A 109 7.32 -24.00 -10.64
CA ALA A 109 8.20 -25.10 -10.28
C ALA A 109 7.40 -26.37 -9.91
N GLY A 110 7.87 -27.53 -10.37
CA GLY A 110 7.28 -28.83 -10.02
C GLY A 110 7.88 -29.43 -8.75
N ARG A 111 7.33 -30.58 -8.33
CA ARG A 111 7.91 -31.48 -7.32
C ARG A 111 7.86 -32.91 -7.82
N ILE A 112 8.92 -33.67 -7.58
CA ILE A 112 8.94 -35.11 -7.89
C ILE A 112 8.17 -35.85 -6.78
N PRO A 113 7.06 -36.55 -7.06
CA PRO A 113 6.23 -37.18 -6.02
C PRO A 113 6.97 -38.20 -5.15
N ARG A 114 7.88 -38.99 -5.73
CA ARG A 114 8.70 -39.99 -5.01
C ARG A 114 9.89 -39.40 -4.24
N ALA A 115 10.24 -38.15 -4.52
CA ALA A 115 11.31 -37.40 -3.86
C ALA A 115 10.88 -35.93 -3.70
N PRO A 116 9.94 -35.61 -2.80
CA PRO A 116 9.31 -34.28 -2.72
C PRO A 116 10.27 -33.15 -2.30
N GLN A 117 11.49 -33.46 -1.85
CA GLN A 117 12.56 -32.50 -1.63
C GLN A 117 13.16 -31.97 -2.94
N VAL A 118 12.88 -32.63 -4.06
CA VAL A 118 13.41 -32.33 -5.38
C VAL A 118 12.37 -31.54 -6.18
N GLY A 119 12.68 -30.27 -6.41
CA GLY A 119 11.96 -29.38 -7.31
C GLY A 119 12.33 -29.62 -8.77
N ILE A 120 11.40 -29.32 -9.67
CA ILE A 120 11.61 -29.37 -11.11
C ILE A 120 11.55 -27.94 -11.65
N ILE A 121 12.62 -27.48 -12.30
CA ILE A 121 12.74 -26.12 -12.85
C ILE A 121 13.24 -26.19 -14.30
N GLY A 122 12.91 -25.22 -15.14
CA GLY A 122 13.25 -25.30 -16.56
C GLY A 122 12.48 -24.34 -17.46
N SER A 123 12.48 -24.66 -18.76
CA SER A 123 11.68 -23.98 -19.78
C SER A 123 11.02 -25.04 -20.67
N GLY A 124 9.69 -25.04 -20.70
CA GLY A 124 8.89 -25.86 -21.62
C GLY A 124 7.82 -26.70 -20.95
N LYS A 125 7.05 -27.40 -21.80
CA LYS A 125 6.00 -28.33 -21.40
C LYS A 125 6.45 -29.78 -21.55
N PHE A 126 6.15 -30.59 -20.55
CA PHE A 126 6.51 -32.00 -20.46
C PHE A 126 5.28 -32.81 -20.04
N GLN A 127 5.15 -34.00 -20.60
CA GLN A 127 4.03 -34.91 -20.35
C GLN A 127 4.54 -36.16 -19.63
N ASN A 128 3.83 -36.60 -18.59
CA ASN A 128 4.11 -37.81 -17.82
C ASN A 128 5.56 -37.89 -17.29
N TYR A 129 6.11 -36.78 -16.79
CA TYR A 129 7.49 -36.71 -16.34
C TYR A 129 7.61 -37.02 -14.84
N GLU A 130 8.34 -38.07 -14.47
CA GLU A 130 8.60 -38.47 -13.06
C GLU A 130 7.31 -38.60 -12.20
N GLY A 131 6.20 -39.03 -12.80
CA GLY A 131 4.90 -39.17 -12.12
C GLY A 131 4.08 -37.87 -12.03
N VAL A 132 4.44 -36.85 -12.82
CA VAL A 132 3.65 -35.63 -13.03
C VAL A 132 3.02 -35.69 -14.42
N ASP A 133 1.70 -35.75 -14.50
CA ASP A 133 0.95 -35.93 -15.75
C ASP A 133 1.18 -34.78 -16.73
N GLU A 134 0.99 -33.53 -16.28
CA GLU A 134 1.26 -32.32 -17.05
C GLU A 134 2.19 -31.39 -16.27
N LEU A 135 3.37 -31.12 -16.83
CA LEU A 135 4.38 -30.25 -16.22
C LEU A 135 4.72 -29.10 -17.18
N GLU A 136 4.40 -27.88 -16.78
CA GLU A 136 4.89 -26.66 -17.41
C GLU A 136 5.85 -25.95 -16.45
N VAL A 137 7.09 -25.74 -16.87
CA VAL A 137 8.09 -24.98 -16.12
C VAL A 137 8.52 -23.74 -16.92
N ILE A 138 8.67 -22.61 -16.22
CA ILE A 138 8.95 -21.32 -16.84
C ILE A 138 10.34 -20.84 -16.44
N HIS A 139 11.17 -20.52 -17.44
CA HIS A 139 12.45 -19.89 -17.24
C HIS A 139 12.26 -18.38 -17.22
N LEU A 140 12.36 -17.77 -16.04
CA LEU A 140 12.30 -16.32 -15.89
C LEU A 140 13.61 -15.68 -16.35
N ASP A 141 13.51 -14.53 -17.00
CA ASP A 141 14.65 -13.75 -17.46
C ASP A 141 14.54 -12.29 -17.02
N HIS A 142 15.63 -11.54 -17.19
CA HIS A 142 15.75 -10.18 -16.68
C HIS A 142 14.68 -9.23 -17.23
N THR A 143 14.11 -9.49 -18.40
CA THR A 143 13.10 -8.60 -19.02
C THR A 143 11.83 -8.52 -18.19
N LEU A 144 11.53 -9.56 -17.40
CA LEU A 144 10.36 -9.64 -16.54
C LEU A 144 10.54 -8.91 -15.20
N PHE A 145 11.77 -8.69 -14.75
CA PHE A 145 12.04 -8.21 -13.38
C PHE A 145 12.88 -6.93 -13.31
N HIS A 146 13.64 -6.56 -14.34
CA HIS A 146 14.45 -5.34 -14.32
C HIS A 146 13.60 -4.11 -14.61
N GLU A 147 13.90 -2.98 -13.96
CA GLU A 147 13.18 -1.72 -14.20
C GLU A 147 13.47 -1.16 -15.60
N LYS A 148 14.72 -1.36 -16.06
CA LYS A 148 15.20 -1.01 -17.39
C LYS A 148 15.72 -2.28 -18.08
N PRO A 149 14.84 -3.08 -18.69
CA PRO A 149 15.25 -4.28 -19.40
C PRO A 149 16.07 -3.93 -20.65
N LEU A 150 16.84 -4.91 -21.16
CA LEU A 150 17.53 -4.76 -22.45
C LEU A 150 16.53 -4.51 -23.58
N SER A 151 16.93 -3.70 -24.55
CA SER A 151 16.14 -3.46 -25.77
C SER A 151 16.06 -4.70 -26.66
N GLU A 152 15.06 -4.76 -27.54
CA GLU A 152 14.92 -5.87 -28.50
C GLU A 152 16.16 -6.03 -29.40
N GLN A 153 16.81 -4.92 -29.76
CA GLN A 153 18.05 -4.95 -30.54
C GLN A 153 19.19 -5.62 -29.75
N GLU A 154 19.38 -5.26 -28.48
CA GLU A 154 20.41 -5.88 -27.64
C GLU A 154 20.13 -7.38 -27.42
N LEU A 155 18.86 -7.77 -27.24
CA LEU A 155 18.47 -9.17 -27.15
C LEU A 155 18.78 -9.92 -28.46
N SER A 156 18.48 -9.31 -29.61
CA SER A 156 18.81 -9.86 -30.94
C SER A 156 20.31 -9.98 -31.17
N ASP A 157 21.12 -9.09 -30.59
CA ASP A 157 22.58 -9.14 -30.63
C ASP A 157 23.17 -10.21 -29.68
N GLY A 158 22.31 -10.93 -28.96
CA GLY A 158 22.68 -12.05 -28.09
C GLY A 158 22.99 -11.65 -26.64
N TYR A 159 22.68 -10.41 -26.22
CA TYR A 159 22.89 -9.99 -24.84
C TYR A 159 21.81 -10.52 -23.90
N THR A 160 22.21 -10.79 -22.66
CA THR A 160 21.31 -11.12 -21.55
C THR A 160 21.84 -10.52 -20.25
N ARG A 161 21.04 -10.55 -19.18
CA ARG A 161 21.46 -10.21 -17.83
C ARG A 161 21.11 -11.34 -16.83
N PRO A 162 21.69 -11.31 -15.62
CA PRO A 162 21.17 -12.09 -14.50
C PRO A 162 19.73 -11.69 -14.19
N TYR A 163 18.87 -12.67 -13.93
CA TYR A 163 17.50 -12.40 -13.48
C TYR A 163 17.48 -11.65 -12.14
N ARG A 164 18.01 -12.29 -11.09
CA ARG A 164 18.07 -11.76 -9.72
C ARG A 164 19.14 -12.51 -8.94
N TRP A 165 20.07 -11.78 -8.33
CA TRP A 165 21.05 -12.37 -7.42
C TRP A 165 20.41 -12.73 -6.09
N HIS A 166 20.52 -14.00 -5.70
CA HIS A 166 19.96 -14.51 -4.47
C HIS A 166 20.78 -15.64 -3.86
N MET A 167 20.44 -15.95 -2.61
CA MET A 167 20.71 -17.24 -1.97
C MET A 167 19.36 -17.96 -1.82
N ASP A 168 19.32 -19.28 -1.86
CA ASP A 168 18.09 -20.06 -1.70
C ASP A 168 17.66 -20.05 -0.24
N THR A 169 16.70 -19.20 0.09
CA THR A 169 16.23 -19.03 1.47
C THR A 169 14.79 -18.53 1.49
N PRO A 170 13.95 -19.00 2.42
CA PRO A 170 12.55 -18.58 2.49
C PRO A 170 12.32 -17.25 3.21
N PHE A 171 13.30 -16.75 3.98
CA PHE A 171 13.24 -15.55 4.83
C PHE A 171 12.11 -15.47 5.87
N TYR A 172 11.30 -16.52 6.00
CA TYR A 172 10.21 -16.61 6.97
C TYR A 172 10.07 -18.04 7.48
N GLN A 173 10.01 -18.22 8.81
CA GLN A 173 9.86 -19.48 9.57
C GLN A 173 10.93 -20.57 9.40
N ARG A 174 11.64 -20.59 8.27
CA ARG A 174 12.58 -21.64 7.88
C ARG A 174 13.97 -21.03 7.63
N LEU A 175 14.99 -21.83 7.89
CA LEU A 175 16.39 -21.40 7.74
C LEU A 175 16.92 -21.68 6.33
N PRO A 176 17.86 -20.87 5.82
CA PRO A 176 18.51 -21.11 4.54
C PRO A 176 19.18 -22.49 4.52
N GLY A 177 19.07 -23.23 3.42
CA GLY A 177 19.84 -24.47 3.25
C GLY A 177 21.34 -24.17 3.25
N GLU A 178 22.17 -25.08 3.78
CA GLU A 178 23.63 -24.98 3.69
C GLU A 178 24.11 -25.09 2.24
N VAL A 179 23.46 -25.99 1.48
CA VAL A 179 23.80 -26.34 0.10
C VAL A 179 22.56 -26.39 -0.78
N THR A 180 22.77 -26.14 -2.06
CA THR A 180 21.80 -26.41 -3.13
C THR A 180 22.45 -27.33 -4.15
N ILE A 181 21.67 -28.30 -4.63
CA ILE A 181 22.08 -29.27 -5.64
C ILE A 181 21.20 -29.08 -6.87
N LEU A 182 21.82 -28.98 -8.04
CA LEU A 182 21.17 -28.90 -9.33
C LEU A 182 21.60 -30.09 -10.20
N HIS A 183 20.66 -30.80 -10.79
CA HIS A 183 20.94 -31.86 -11.76
C HIS A 183 20.37 -31.49 -13.13
N ALA A 184 21.22 -31.46 -14.15
CA ALA A 184 20.84 -31.14 -15.52
C ALA A 184 20.27 -32.37 -16.23
N VAL A 185 18.96 -32.38 -16.46
CA VAL A 185 18.28 -33.47 -17.17
C VAL A 185 18.26 -33.21 -18.68
N LYS A 186 17.91 -31.98 -19.06
CA LYS A 186 17.86 -31.53 -20.46
C LYS A 186 18.46 -30.12 -20.55
N VAL A 187 19.44 -29.95 -21.41
CA VAL A 187 20.15 -28.68 -21.64
C VAL A 187 19.74 -28.12 -23.00
N PRO A 188 19.40 -26.83 -23.10
CA PRO A 188 18.92 -26.25 -24.35
C PRO A 188 20.03 -26.18 -25.41
N ASN A 189 19.75 -26.66 -26.62
CA ASN A 189 20.65 -26.52 -27.76
C ASN A 189 20.51 -25.12 -28.39
N LEU A 190 21.24 -24.16 -27.84
CA LEU A 190 21.22 -22.76 -28.25
C LEU A 190 22.65 -22.18 -28.35
N PRO A 191 22.86 -21.18 -29.21
CA PRO A 191 24.13 -20.45 -29.24
C PRO A 191 24.40 -19.76 -27.90
N ASP A 192 25.69 -19.52 -27.64
CA ASP A 192 26.14 -18.73 -26.49
C ASP A 192 25.54 -17.32 -26.51
N GLN A 193 25.25 -16.81 -25.33
CA GLN A 193 24.77 -15.45 -25.06
C GLN A 193 25.86 -14.64 -24.34
N LYS A 194 25.65 -13.33 -24.19
CA LYS A 194 26.68 -12.42 -23.65
C LYS A 194 26.18 -11.62 -22.47
N LEU A 195 27.00 -11.52 -21.44
CA LEU A 195 26.86 -10.53 -20.36
C LEU A 195 27.74 -9.32 -20.66
N LYS A 196 27.20 -8.12 -20.45
CA LYS A 196 27.92 -6.85 -20.60
C LYS A 196 28.15 -6.21 -19.22
N PHE A 197 29.38 -5.79 -18.96
CA PHE A 197 29.79 -5.22 -17.67
C PHE A 197 30.04 -3.70 -17.77
N PRO A 198 30.01 -2.96 -16.63
CA PRO A 198 30.19 -1.51 -16.63
C PRO A 198 31.54 -1.03 -17.18
N ASP A 199 32.57 -1.87 -17.12
CA ASP A 199 33.91 -1.59 -17.66
C ASP A 199 34.01 -1.81 -19.18
N GLY A 200 32.89 -2.17 -19.83
CA GLY A 200 32.81 -2.45 -21.26
C GLY A 200 33.25 -3.86 -21.65
N LYS A 201 33.70 -4.70 -20.71
CA LYS A 201 34.00 -6.11 -21.00
C LYS A 201 32.72 -6.89 -21.27
N GLU A 202 32.85 -7.92 -22.09
CA GLU A 202 31.80 -8.89 -22.37
C GLU A 202 32.24 -10.29 -21.92
N LYS A 203 31.29 -11.11 -21.45
CA LYS A 203 31.53 -12.51 -21.12
C LYS A 203 30.54 -13.41 -21.83
N SER A 204 31.05 -14.35 -22.62
CA SER A 204 30.25 -15.39 -23.28
C SER A 204 29.78 -16.43 -22.26
N ILE A 205 28.50 -16.75 -22.28
CA ILE A 205 27.84 -17.71 -21.38
C ILE A 205 26.90 -18.61 -22.17
N ALA A 206 26.69 -19.85 -21.70
CA ALA A 206 25.71 -20.72 -22.33
C ALA A 206 24.29 -20.21 -22.03
N ALA A 207 23.37 -20.37 -22.97
CA ALA A 207 21.96 -20.04 -22.75
C ALA A 207 21.40 -20.89 -21.58
N GLY A 208 20.80 -20.24 -20.58
CA GLY A 208 20.31 -20.95 -19.38
C GLY A 208 21.38 -21.32 -18.35
N ALA A 209 22.58 -20.74 -18.45
CA ALA A 209 23.64 -20.91 -17.45
C ALA A 209 23.21 -20.39 -16.06
N THR A 210 23.78 -20.98 -15.01
CA THR A 210 23.67 -20.45 -13.65
C THR A 210 24.96 -19.66 -13.35
N ALA A 211 24.79 -18.37 -13.08
CA ALA A 211 25.88 -17.48 -12.71
C ALA A 211 26.05 -17.44 -11.20
N PHE A 212 27.30 -17.36 -10.74
CA PHE A 212 27.70 -17.35 -9.33
C PHE A 212 28.72 -16.25 -9.08
N PHE A 213 28.64 -15.62 -7.91
CA PHE A 213 29.74 -14.84 -7.36
C PHE A 213 30.04 -15.24 -5.91
N SER A 214 31.31 -15.06 -5.52
CA SER A 214 31.80 -15.49 -4.20
C SER A 214 31.53 -14.41 -3.14
N GLY A 215 30.86 -14.77 -2.04
CA GLY A 215 30.69 -13.86 -0.91
C GLY A 215 32.04 -13.45 -0.28
N ALA A 216 33.07 -14.29 -0.39
CA ALA A 216 34.39 -13.99 0.13
C ALA A 216 35.10 -12.96 -0.75
N ARG A 217 34.95 -13.09 -2.07
CA ARG A 217 35.44 -12.07 -3.00
C ARG A 217 34.69 -10.75 -2.81
N ALA A 218 33.37 -10.80 -2.63
CA ALA A 218 32.58 -9.60 -2.36
C ALA A 218 33.03 -8.87 -1.08
N PHE A 219 33.32 -9.61 0.00
CA PHE A 219 33.88 -9.05 1.23
C PHE A 219 35.29 -8.44 1.04
N GLN A 220 36.15 -9.11 0.27
CA GLN A 220 37.50 -8.62 -0.03
C GLN A 220 37.51 -7.30 -0.81
N LEU A 221 36.45 -7.00 -1.57
CA LEU A 221 36.30 -5.77 -2.34
C LEU A 221 35.78 -4.58 -1.52
N LEU A 222 35.42 -4.82 -0.25
CA LEU A 222 35.05 -3.77 0.70
C LEU A 222 36.30 -3.06 1.24
N THR A 223 36.16 -1.78 1.56
CA THR A 223 37.19 -1.04 2.29
C THR A 223 37.30 -1.54 3.73
N PRO A 224 38.40 -1.30 4.45
CA PRO A 224 38.54 -1.74 5.86
C PRO A 224 37.42 -1.25 6.78
N ALA A 225 36.93 -0.02 6.58
CA ALA A 225 35.81 0.53 7.36
C ALA A 225 34.48 -0.19 7.06
N GLU A 226 34.23 -0.51 5.79
CA GLU A 226 33.03 -1.26 5.37
C GLU A 226 33.10 -2.72 5.82
N GLN A 227 34.29 -3.32 5.82
CA GLN A 227 34.51 -4.65 6.38
C GLN A 227 34.18 -4.66 7.88
N GLU A 228 34.67 -3.67 8.63
CA GLU A 228 34.38 -3.54 10.05
C GLU A 228 32.88 -3.33 10.31
N PHE A 229 32.23 -2.47 9.52
CA PHE A 229 30.78 -2.29 9.59
C PHE A 229 30.02 -3.59 9.32
N ALA A 230 30.35 -4.30 8.23
CA ALA A 230 29.66 -5.52 7.83
C ALA A 230 29.86 -6.65 8.86
N LEU A 231 31.05 -6.77 9.45
CA LEU A 231 31.34 -7.77 10.50
C LEU A 231 30.53 -7.57 11.78
N ASN A 232 30.06 -6.34 12.03
CA ASN A 232 29.32 -5.96 13.22
C ASN A 232 27.82 -5.78 12.96
N THR A 233 27.35 -6.06 11.74
CA THR A 233 25.98 -5.77 11.31
C THR A 233 25.17 -7.05 11.10
N THR A 234 23.92 -7.01 11.55
CA THR A 234 22.90 -8.02 11.29
C THR A 234 21.85 -7.44 10.34
N VAL A 235 21.40 -8.25 9.40
CA VAL A 235 20.39 -7.92 8.38
C VAL A 235 19.06 -8.55 8.78
N THR A 236 18.05 -7.71 8.94
CA THR A 236 16.65 -8.13 9.07
C THR A 236 16.00 -8.04 7.70
N TYR A 237 15.34 -9.11 7.27
CA TYR A 237 14.64 -9.18 5.99
C TYR A 237 13.18 -8.75 6.13
N ALA A 238 12.53 -8.43 5.01
CA ALA A 238 11.12 -8.04 5.04
C ALA A 238 10.23 -9.23 5.48
N PRO A 239 9.15 -8.99 6.24
CA PRO A 239 8.14 -10.01 6.47
C PRO A 239 7.59 -10.50 5.13
N GLN A 240 7.31 -11.80 5.02
CA GLN A 240 6.89 -12.44 3.75
C GLN A 240 7.68 -11.91 2.54
N ALA A 241 9.01 -11.90 2.62
CA ALA A 241 9.88 -11.10 1.75
C ALA A 241 9.58 -11.19 0.24
N TYR A 242 9.19 -12.36 -0.25
CA TYR A 242 8.85 -12.59 -1.67
C TYR A 242 7.46 -12.11 -2.09
N GLU A 243 6.54 -11.94 -1.14
CA GLU A 243 5.29 -11.21 -1.33
C GLU A 243 5.55 -9.70 -1.28
N TYR A 244 6.36 -9.25 -0.31
CA TYR A 244 6.75 -7.85 -0.13
C TYR A 244 7.34 -7.23 -1.40
N ILE A 245 8.22 -7.95 -2.11
CA ILE A 245 8.86 -7.43 -3.33
C ILE A 245 8.13 -7.80 -4.64
N ARG A 246 6.93 -8.39 -4.59
CA ARG A 246 6.30 -9.00 -5.78
C ARG A 246 6.03 -8.01 -6.92
N GLN A 247 5.82 -6.74 -6.59
CA GLN A 247 5.55 -5.65 -7.53
C GLN A 247 6.80 -4.79 -7.84
N CYS A 248 7.92 -5.04 -7.13
CA CYS A 248 9.16 -4.32 -7.34
C CYS A 248 9.84 -4.76 -8.64
N LYS A 249 10.71 -3.88 -9.15
CA LYS A 249 11.64 -4.18 -10.25
C LYS A 249 13.08 -4.00 -9.77
N ALA A 250 14.01 -4.79 -10.29
CA ALA A 250 15.40 -4.77 -9.90
C ALA A 250 16.27 -3.81 -10.73
N THR A 251 17.45 -3.51 -10.19
CA THR A 251 18.56 -2.85 -10.88
C THR A 251 18.99 -3.66 -12.10
N GLU A 252 19.67 -3.01 -13.04
CA GLU A 252 20.14 -3.64 -14.29
C GLU A 252 21.11 -4.82 -14.08
N ASP A 253 21.79 -4.86 -12.93
CA ASP A 253 22.66 -5.97 -12.51
C ASP A 253 21.93 -7.04 -11.70
N GLY A 254 20.65 -6.81 -11.35
CA GLY A 254 19.81 -7.72 -10.55
C GLY A 254 20.18 -7.81 -9.07
N LEU A 255 21.02 -6.91 -8.53
CA LEU A 255 21.52 -6.97 -7.15
C LEU A 255 20.56 -6.32 -6.13
N SER A 256 19.78 -5.31 -6.51
CA SER A 256 18.91 -4.55 -5.61
C SER A 256 17.64 -4.06 -6.31
N ILE A 257 16.78 -3.32 -5.59
CA ILE A 257 15.61 -2.61 -6.12
C ILE A 257 15.92 -1.10 -6.11
N PRO A 258 15.90 -0.41 -7.28
CA PRO A 258 16.34 0.98 -7.40
C PRO A 258 15.30 2.00 -6.94
N THR A 259 14.01 1.66 -7.01
CA THR A 259 12.89 2.58 -6.78
C THR A 259 12.01 2.06 -5.65
N MET A 260 11.80 2.90 -4.63
CA MET A 260 10.88 2.63 -3.52
C MET A 260 9.43 2.91 -3.91
N GLY A 261 8.48 2.32 -3.17
CA GLY A 261 7.05 2.59 -3.30
C GLY A 261 6.30 1.58 -4.19
N LYS A 262 6.99 0.54 -4.66
CA LYS A 262 6.39 -0.62 -5.36
C LYS A 262 6.38 -1.88 -4.49
N GLU A 263 6.84 -1.79 -3.25
CA GLU A 263 6.69 -2.86 -2.26
C GLU A 263 5.21 -3.02 -1.90
N VAL A 264 4.79 -4.25 -1.63
CA VAL A 264 3.49 -4.50 -1.01
C VAL A 264 3.57 -3.96 0.43
N PRO A 265 2.65 -3.08 0.86
CA PRO A 265 2.60 -2.63 2.24
C PRO A 265 2.57 -3.81 3.21
N ILE A 266 3.25 -3.67 4.35
CA ILE A 266 3.44 -4.76 5.31
C ILE A 266 2.09 -5.29 5.85
N GLU A 267 1.10 -4.40 5.91
CA GLU A 267 -0.27 -4.65 6.35
C GLU A 267 -1.09 -5.47 5.33
N GLU A 268 -0.68 -5.45 4.06
CA GLU A 268 -1.31 -6.21 2.96
C GLU A 268 -0.65 -7.58 2.72
N LEU A 269 0.45 -7.86 3.40
CA LEU A 269 1.10 -9.16 3.34
C LEU A 269 0.23 -10.24 3.98
N SER A 270 0.42 -11.48 3.54
CA SER A 270 -0.10 -12.65 4.26
C SER A 270 0.28 -12.62 5.74
N GLU A 271 -0.59 -13.12 6.61
CA GLU A 271 -0.39 -13.13 8.07
C GLU A 271 1.06 -13.48 8.46
N TRP A 272 1.66 -12.63 9.29
CA TRP A 272 3.06 -12.73 9.67
C TRP A 272 3.29 -12.23 11.11
N SER A 273 4.43 -12.60 11.69
CA SER A 273 4.86 -12.15 13.02
C SER A 273 6.37 -11.95 13.05
N TRP A 274 6.85 -10.94 13.78
CA TRP A 274 8.27 -10.55 13.83
C TRP A 274 9.20 -11.68 14.30
N GLU A 275 8.74 -12.54 15.20
CA GLU A 275 9.49 -13.71 15.69
C GLU A 275 9.85 -14.74 14.59
N ASN A 276 9.12 -14.71 13.47
CA ASN A 276 9.31 -15.61 12.33
C ASN A 276 10.07 -14.96 11.17
N VAL A 277 10.33 -13.65 11.23
CA VAL A 277 11.08 -12.91 10.21
C VAL A 277 12.56 -13.26 10.32
N ALA A 278 13.19 -13.54 9.18
CA ALA A 278 14.60 -13.88 9.17
C ALA A 278 15.48 -12.69 9.55
N GLU A 279 16.37 -12.95 10.52
CA GLU A 279 17.46 -12.07 10.90
C GLU A 279 18.77 -12.86 10.84
N HIS A 280 19.71 -12.39 10.01
CA HIS A 280 20.98 -13.09 9.76
C HIS A 280 22.16 -12.12 9.82
N PRO A 281 23.37 -12.59 10.21
CA PRO A 281 24.57 -11.77 10.12
C PRO A 281 24.78 -11.25 8.69
N MET A 282 25.41 -10.09 8.51
CA MET A 282 25.77 -9.63 7.17
C MET A 282 26.96 -10.42 6.58
N VAL A 283 27.83 -10.93 7.47
CA VAL A 283 29.04 -11.69 7.11
C VAL A 283 29.03 -13.07 7.78
N TRP A 284 28.98 -14.12 6.98
CA TRP A 284 28.81 -15.50 7.42
C TRP A 284 30.15 -16.24 7.51
N ARG A 285 30.23 -17.21 8.41
CA ARG A 285 31.38 -18.09 8.60
C ARG A 285 31.34 -19.29 7.64
N ASN A 286 32.49 -19.69 7.10
CA ASN A 286 32.63 -20.96 6.38
C ASN A 286 32.68 -22.15 7.37
N PRO A 287 31.96 -23.26 7.13
CA PRO A 287 32.02 -24.45 7.98
C PRO A 287 33.40 -25.12 8.11
N LEU A 288 34.20 -25.11 7.03
CA LEU A 288 35.54 -25.75 7.00
C LEU A 288 36.70 -24.75 6.93
N ASN A 289 36.42 -23.45 6.80
CA ASN A 289 37.43 -22.40 6.75
C ASN A 289 37.02 -21.19 7.59
N PRO A 290 37.07 -21.31 8.93
CA PRO A 290 36.47 -20.32 9.84
C PRO A 290 37.07 -18.92 9.73
N ASP A 291 38.22 -18.76 9.07
CA ASP A 291 38.93 -17.49 8.85
C ASP A 291 38.57 -16.83 7.51
N ARG A 292 37.68 -17.44 6.71
CA ARG A 292 37.21 -16.89 5.43
C ARG A 292 35.80 -16.26 5.58
N PRO A 293 35.70 -14.91 5.68
CA PRO A 293 34.41 -14.22 5.79
C PRO A 293 33.66 -14.24 4.45
N PHE A 294 32.35 -14.46 4.49
CA PHE A 294 31.47 -14.35 3.32
C PHE A 294 30.45 -13.23 3.50
N LEU A 295 30.53 -12.16 2.69
CA LEU A 295 29.44 -11.19 2.60
C LEU A 295 28.23 -11.88 1.95
N GLN A 296 27.15 -12.07 2.71
CA GLN A 296 25.96 -12.82 2.29
C GLN A 296 24.69 -12.05 2.62
N VAL A 297 24.17 -11.34 1.61
CA VAL A 297 22.98 -10.50 1.76
C VAL A 297 22.13 -10.59 0.51
N HIS A 298 20.83 -10.81 0.65
CA HIS A 298 19.91 -10.76 -0.49
C HIS A 298 19.35 -9.35 -0.68
N GLY A 299 20.03 -8.53 -1.48
CA GLY A 299 19.78 -7.08 -1.59
C GLY A 299 18.35 -6.66 -1.93
N CYS A 300 17.58 -7.46 -2.69
CA CYS A 300 16.18 -7.12 -2.97
C CYS A 300 15.26 -7.23 -1.73
N CYS A 301 15.53 -8.15 -0.80
CA CYS A 301 14.63 -8.52 0.30
C CYS A 301 14.96 -7.86 1.65
N VAL A 302 16.01 -7.03 1.70
CA VAL A 302 16.47 -6.38 2.93
C VAL A 302 15.46 -5.37 3.45
N PHE A 303 15.37 -5.25 4.77
CA PHE A 303 14.42 -4.37 5.43
C PHE A 303 15.08 -3.44 6.45
N GLN A 304 15.97 -3.98 7.31
CA GLN A 304 16.65 -3.21 8.34
C GLN A 304 18.09 -3.71 8.55
N LEU A 305 18.99 -2.79 8.92
CA LEU A 305 20.35 -3.10 9.37
C LEU A 305 20.54 -2.71 10.83
N THR A 306 21.07 -3.62 11.63
CA THR A 306 21.40 -3.37 13.05
C THR A 306 22.89 -3.59 13.27
N THR A 307 23.63 -2.54 13.63
CA THR A 307 25.06 -2.58 13.90
C THR A 307 25.33 -2.54 15.41
N ARG A 308 26.24 -3.40 15.88
CA ARG A 308 26.54 -3.58 17.31
C ARG A 308 28.00 -3.31 17.62
N ASP A 309 28.25 -2.85 18.82
CA ASP A 309 29.61 -2.72 19.34
C ASP A 309 30.20 -4.12 19.58
N PRO A 310 31.35 -4.46 19.00
CA PRO A 310 31.91 -5.81 19.09
C PRO A 310 32.38 -6.19 20.50
N ALA A 311 32.71 -5.22 21.36
CA ALA A 311 33.20 -5.48 22.71
C ALA A 311 32.07 -5.72 23.71
N THR A 312 30.96 -4.99 23.56
CA THR A 312 29.85 -4.95 24.53
C THR A 312 28.57 -5.62 24.04
N GLY A 313 28.40 -5.75 22.72
CA GLY A 313 27.16 -6.21 22.09
C GLY A 313 26.01 -5.20 22.08
N ALA A 314 26.25 -3.99 22.60
CA ALA A 314 25.27 -2.92 22.57
C ALA A 314 24.96 -2.48 21.13
N VAL A 315 23.70 -2.14 20.85
CA VAL A 315 23.30 -1.57 19.56
C VAL A 315 23.91 -0.18 19.42
N VAL A 316 24.67 0.04 18.35
CA VAL A 316 25.31 1.32 18.02
C VAL A 316 24.45 2.11 17.05
N SER A 317 23.87 1.43 16.06
CA SER A 317 22.99 2.05 15.07
C SER A 317 21.95 1.07 14.55
N VAL A 318 20.77 1.61 14.24
CA VAL A 318 19.71 0.93 13.49
C VAL A 318 19.39 1.77 12.27
N VAL A 319 19.37 1.15 11.09
CA VAL A 319 18.93 1.76 9.83
C VAL A 319 17.70 0.99 9.35
N ASP A 320 16.54 1.62 9.43
CA ASP A 320 15.21 1.06 9.11
C ASP A 320 14.50 1.79 7.96
N ASP A 321 15.10 2.86 7.43
CA ASP A 321 14.76 3.38 6.10
C ASP A 321 15.22 2.39 5.03
N VAL A 322 14.28 1.63 4.48
CA VAL A 322 14.52 0.59 3.46
C VAL A 322 15.28 1.13 2.25
N ALA A 323 15.06 2.39 1.85
CA ALA A 323 15.79 3.02 0.76
C ALA A 323 17.28 3.11 1.10
N LYS A 324 17.57 3.59 2.31
CA LYS A 324 18.94 3.72 2.81
C LYS A 324 19.61 2.36 3.04
N VAL A 325 18.86 1.38 3.55
CA VAL A 325 19.33 0.00 3.73
C VAL A 325 19.77 -0.59 2.38
N ARG A 326 18.93 -0.47 1.34
CA ARG A 326 19.25 -0.95 -0.01
C ARG A 326 20.40 -0.18 -0.63
N GLU A 327 20.51 1.13 -0.42
CA GLU A 327 21.65 1.93 -0.89
C GLU A 327 22.98 1.40 -0.33
N ILE A 328 23.05 1.13 0.98
CA ILE A 328 24.25 0.59 1.65
C ILE A 328 24.59 -0.80 1.09
N VAL A 329 23.62 -1.71 1.08
CA VAL A 329 23.83 -3.10 0.63
C VAL A 329 24.22 -3.13 -0.86
N TYR A 330 23.56 -2.34 -1.70
CA TYR A 330 23.90 -2.22 -3.12
C TYR A 330 25.30 -1.62 -3.30
N GLY A 331 25.68 -0.62 -2.52
CA GLY A 331 27.01 -0.02 -2.51
C GLY A 331 28.13 -1.03 -2.26
N PHE A 332 27.87 -2.03 -1.42
CA PHE A 332 28.77 -3.15 -1.14
C PHE A 332 28.79 -4.16 -2.29
N GLN A 333 27.61 -4.60 -2.74
CA GLN A 333 27.50 -5.69 -3.70
C GLN A 333 27.87 -5.29 -5.13
N LYS A 334 27.59 -4.06 -5.58
CA LYS A 334 27.84 -3.63 -6.97
C LYS A 334 29.29 -3.79 -7.42
N ARG A 335 30.26 -3.82 -6.48
CA ARG A 335 31.69 -4.01 -6.77
C ARG A 335 32.01 -5.41 -7.29
N ILE A 336 31.17 -6.40 -7.00
CA ILE A 336 31.36 -7.76 -7.49
C ILE A 336 30.97 -7.89 -8.97
N TRP A 337 30.21 -6.94 -9.52
CA TRP A 337 29.69 -6.99 -10.88
C TRP A 337 30.76 -6.65 -11.94
N ALA A 338 31.71 -7.59 -12.12
CA ALA A 338 32.76 -7.55 -13.13
C ALA A 338 33.00 -8.96 -13.70
N ALA A 339 33.40 -9.05 -14.97
CA ALA A 339 33.51 -10.32 -15.71
C ALA A 339 34.36 -11.38 -14.99
N GLU A 340 35.48 -10.96 -14.40
CA GLU A 340 36.42 -11.82 -13.68
C GLU A 340 35.90 -12.37 -12.34
N ASN A 341 34.86 -11.76 -11.79
CA ASN A 341 34.27 -12.18 -10.51
C ASN A 341 33.06 -13.12 -10.69
N ILE A 342 32.58 -13.30 -11.93
CA ILE A 342 31.40 -14.12 -12.24
C ILE A 342 31.81 -15.46 -12.86
N TYR A 343 31.47 -16.55 -12.17
CA TYR A 343 31.51 -17.90 -12.72
C TYR A 343 30.14 -18.27 -13.25
N ALA A 344 30.01 -18.53 -14.56
CA ALA A 344 28.78 -19.00 -15.18
C ALA A 344 28.94 -20.44 -15.64
N HIS A 345 28.23 -21.36 -15.00
CA HIS A 345 28.39 -22.78 -15.28
C HIS A 345 27.83 -23.15 -16.66
N ARG A 346 28.67 -23.81 -17.47
CA ARG A 346 28.27 -24.39 -18.76
C ARG A 346 27.70 -25.79 -18.52
N TRP A 347 26.38 -25.89 -18.58
CA TRP A 347 25.68 -27.15 -18.37
C TRP A 347 25.95 -28.17 -19.48
N GLU A 348 26.22 -29.40 -19.08
CA GLU A 348 26.10 -30.59 -19.92
C GLU A 348 25.00 -31.50 -19.35
N GLU A 349 24.35 -32.28 -20.21
CA GLU A 349 23.34 -33.24 -19.73
C GLU A 349 23.98 -34.26 -18.79
N GLY A 350 23.34 -34.45 -17.63
CA GLY A 350 23.84 -35.31 -16.57
C GLY A 350 24.75 -34.60 -15.56
N ASP A 351 25.04 -33.31 -15.70
CA ASP A 351 25.79 -32.59 -14.67
C ASP A 351 25.04 -32.56 -13.34
N VAL A 352 25.75 -32.82 -12.24
CA VAL A 352 25.30 -32.54 -10.87
C VAL A 352 26.17 -31.43 -10.31
N VAL A 353 25.61 -30.24 -10.19
CA VAL A 353 26.27 -29.06 -9.63
C VAL A 353 25.80 -28.87 -8.20
N ILE A 354 26.74 -28.80 -7.27
CA ILE A 354 26.49 -28.61 -5.85
C ILE A 354 27.17 -27.31 -5.45
N PHE A 355 26.43 -26.40 -4.82
CA PHE A 355 26.99 -25.15 -4.37
C PHE A 355 26.69 -24.85 -2.91
N HIS A 356 27.65 -24.22 -2.24
CA HIS A 356 27.57 -23.75 -0.87
C HIS A 356 26.65 -22.51 -0.86
N ASN A 357 25.35 -22.75 -0.68
CA ASN A 357 24.30 -21.74 -0.72
C ASN A 357 24.52 -20.61 0.31
N ARG A 358 25.26 -20.90 1.39
CA ARG A 358 25.69 -19.94 2.42
C ARG A 358 27.01 -19.21 2.12
N GLY A 359 27.61 -19.42 0.95
CA GLY A 359 28.90 -18.83 0.58
C GLY A 359 28.94 -18.19 -0.81
N VAL A 360 27.95 -18.45 -1.66
CA VAL A 360 27.81 -17.81 -2.99
C VAL A 360 26.44 -17.20 -3.14
N MET A 361 26.37 -16.13 -3.92
CA MET A 361 25.12 -15.66 -4.50
C MET A 361 25.03 -16.18 -5.92
N HIS A 362 23.83 -16.46 -6.38
CA HIS A 362 23.62 -17.03 -7.70
C HIS A 362 22.40 -16.42 -8.42
N SER A 363 22.38 -16.58 -9.74
CA SER A 363 21.26 -16.16 -10.59
C SER A 363 21.19 -17.04 -11.83
N ILE A 364 19.97 -17.33 -12.27
CA ILE A 364 19.75 -17.81 -13.63
C ILE A 364 20.04 -16.69 -14.63
N THR A 365 20.47 -17.08 -15.83
CA THR A 365 20.77 -16.18 -16.95
C THR A 365 20.14 -16.72 -18.22
N GLY A 366 19.97 -15.84 -19.20
CA GLY A 366 19.65 -16.19 -20.58
C GLY A 366 18.18 -16.12 -20.97
N GLN A 367 17.96 -16.03 -22.28
CA GLN A 367 16.67 -15.83 -22.94
C GLN A 367 16.13 -17.15 -23.52
N LEU A 368 15.23 -17.83 -22.78
CA LEU A 368 14.71 -19.15 -23.16
C LEU A 368 13.19 -19.17 -23.44
N ALA A 369 12.46 -18.13 -23.04
CA ALA A 369 10.99 -18.12 -23.10
C ALA A 369 10.44 -18.31 -24.53
N GLN A 370 11.10 -17.70 -25.51
CA GLN A 370 10.73 -17.79 -26.93
C GLN A 370 10.90 -19.18 -27.55
N TYR A 371 11.59 -20.10 -26.87
CA TYR A 371 11.87 -21.45 -27.37
C TYR A 371 11.12 -22.56 -26.62
N LYS A 372 10.17 -22.20 -25.75
CA LYS A 372 9.49 -23.13 -24.84
C LYS A 372 8.75 -24.30 -25.53
N GLU A 373 8.37 -24.12 -26.79
CA GLU A 373 7.67 -25.14 -27.59
C GLU A 373 8.62 -26.00 -28.45
N ASP A 374 9.89 -25.59 -28.60
CA ASP A 374 10.87 -26.30 -29.42
C ASP A 374 11.58 -27.38 -28.59
N GLU A 375 11.36 -28.65 -28.94
CA GLU A 375 11.86 -29.80 -28.21
C GLU A 375 13.38 -29.79 -28.00
N GLU A 376 14.19 -29.33 -28.95
CA GLU A 376 15.66 -29.32 -28.80
C GLU A 376 16.15 -28.16 -27.92
N LYS A 377 15.29 -27.17 -27.66
CA LYS A 377 15.62 -25.95 -26.93
C LYS A 377 14.94 -25.87 -25.56
N LYS A 378 14.18 -26.90 -25.17
CA LYS A 378 13.64 -27.06 -23.82
C LYS A 378 14.78 -27.26 -22.81
N ARG A 379 14.55 -26.79 -21.59
CA ARG A 379 15.46 -26.94 -20.45
C ARG A 379 14.74 -27.64 -19.31
N LEU A 380 15.38 -28.61 -18.67
CA LEU A 380 14.82 -29.33 -17.52
C LEU A 380 15.92 -29.64 -16.52
N MET A 381 15.72 -29.23 -15.27
CA MET A 381 16.64 -29.48 -14.18
C MET A 381 15.90 -29.88 -12.91
N TRP A 382 16.57 -30.68 -12.09
CA TRP A 382 16.17 -30.92 -10.72
C TRP A 382 16.90 -29.97 -9.79
N GLN A 383 16.21 -29.44 -8.79
CA GLN A 383 16.78 -28.63 -7.73
C GLN A 383 16.46 -29.25 -6.38
N CYS A 384 17.46 -29.38 -5.51
CA CYS A 384 17.26 -29.80 -4.14
C CYS A 384 17.97 -28.82 -3.21
N THR A 385 17.18 -28.08 -2.44
CA THR A 385 17.65 -27.24 -1.33
C THR A 385 16.77 -27.54 -0.14
N MET A 386 17.31 -28.20 0.88
CA MET A 386 16.56 -28.58 2.08
C MET A 386 16.69 -27.50 3.17
N THR A 387 15.66 -27.36 3.99
CA THR A 387 15.70 -26.43 5.13
C THR A 387 16.72 -26.92 6.14
N SER A 388 17.68 -26.07 6.50
CA SER A 388 18.70 -26.41 7.50
C SER A 388 18.13 -26.39 8.92
N GLY A 389 18.69 -27.23 9.80
CA GLY A 389 18.39 -27.21 11.23
C GLY A 389 19.21 -26.19 12.02
N THR A 390 20.20 -25.54 11.39
CA THR A 390 21.08 -24.56 12.03
C THR A 390 21.02 -23.21 11.33
N ALA A 391 21.13 -22.12 12.08
CA ALA A 391 21.14 -20.77 11.50
C ALA A 391 22.54 -20.42 10.94
N PRO A 392 22.61 -19.47 9.99
CA PRO A 392 23.90 -18.95 9.54
C PRO A 392 24.72 -18.37 10.69
N GLN A 393 25.97 -18.83 10.82
CA GLN A 393 26.84 -18.38 11.90
C GLN A 393 27.54 -17.07 11.53
N PRO A 394 27.58 -16.08 12.44
CA PRO A 394 28.32 -14.85 12.21
C PRO A 394 29.82 -15.15 12.15
N PHE A 395 30.54 -14.47 11.26
CA PHE A 395 32.00 -14.56 11.23
C PHE A 395 32.63 -14.07 12.53
N ARG A 396 32.14 -12.93 13.05
CA ARG A 396 32.55 -12.34 14.33
C ARG A 396 31.47 -12.59 15.37
N LYS A 397 31.81 -13.27 16.46
CA LYS A 397 30.90 -13.44 17.61
C LYS A 397 30.83 -12.15 18.40
N VAL A 398 29.62 -11.67 18.67
CA VAL A 398 29.36 -10.48 19.48
C VAL A 398 28.73 -10.92 20.82
N PRO A 399 29.26 -10.50 21.98
CA PRO A 399 28.71 -10.89 23.28
C PRO A 399 27.23 -10.52 23.45
N GLY A 400 26.42 -11.40 24.04
CA GLY A 400 25.02 -11.12 24.38
C GLY A 400 24.01 -11.25 23.23
N VAL A 401 24.45 -11.56 22.01
CA VAL A 401 23.56 -11.94 20.91
C VAL A 401 23.36 -13.46 20.98
N VAL A 402 22.14 -13.89 21.33
CA VAL A 402 21.76 -15.31 21.30
C VAL A 402 21.89 -15.77 19.84
N GLU A 403 22.76 -16.75 19.59
CA GLU A 403 22.81 -17.45 18.30
C GLU A 403 21.39 -17.96 18.04
N THR A 404 20.68 -17.38 17.06
CA THR A 404 19.24 -17.63 16.83
C THR A 404 19.03 -19.08 16.38
N GLY A 405 18.97 -19.98 17.36
CA GLY A 405 18.73 -21.40 17.24
C GLY A 405 17.75 -21.80 18.34
N ALA A 406 16.58 -22.25 17.92
CA ALA A 406 15.48 -22.64 18.77
C ALA A 406 15.84 -23.78 19.75
N ASP A 407 16.03 -23.47 21.04
CA ASP A 407 15.93 -24.46 22.11
C ASP A 407 14.49 -24.51 22.63
N HIS A 408 13.69 -25.43 22.08
CA HIS A 408 12.29 -25.63 22.48
C HIS A 408 12.11 -26.94 23.25
N SER A 409 11.61 -26.83 24.49
CA SER A 409 11.25 -27.97 25.34
C SER A 409 10.29 -28.97 24.66
N GLU A 410 10.67 -30.26 24.65
CA GLU A 410 9.99 -31.38 23.97
C GLU A 410 8.48 -31.51 24.30
N CYS A 411 8.06 -31.17 25.53
CA CYS A 411 6.65 -31.22 25.93
C CYS A 411 5.80 -30.11 25.29
N THR A 412 6.40 -28.92 25.11
CA THR A 412 5.77 -27.76 24.46
C THR A 412 5.67 -27.99 22.96
N ARG A 413 6.75 -28.49 22.34
CA ARG A 413 6.81 -28.84 20.91
C ARG A 413 5.74 -29.86 20.50
N LYS A 414 5.44 -30.84 21.36
CA LYS A 414 4.44 -31.89 21.08
C LYS A 414 3.04 -31.60 21.63
N LYS A 415 2.78 -30.38 22.15
CA LYS A 415 1.52 -29.95 22.78
C LYS A 415 1.00 -30.96 23.83
N ARG A 416 1.89 -31.54 24.65
CA ARG A 416 1.53 -32.53 25.67
C ARG A 416 1.52 -31.89 27.06
N LYS A 417 0.62 -32.37 27.93
CA LYS A 417 0.45 -31.89 29.31
C LYS A 417 1.76 -32.08 30.11
N CYS A 418 2.35 -30.98 30.59
CA CYS A 418 3.57 -30.95 31.41
C CYS A 418 3.19 -30.57 32.86
N ASN A 419 3.76 -31.26 33.85
CA ASN A 419 3.53 -30.95 35.27
C ASN A 419 4.39 -29.78 35.80
N LYS A 420 5.23 -29.18 34.93
CA LYS A 420 6.04 -27.97 35.19
C LYS A 420 7.11 -28.09 36.30
N GLU A 421 7.32 -29.26 36.87
CA GLU A 421 8.49 -29.60 37.69
C GLU A 421 9.69 -29.88 36.79
N ILE A 422 10.93 -29.75 37.28
CA ILE A 422 12.15 -30.02 36.48
C ILE A 422 13.11 -30.96 37.22
N PRO A 423 13.47 -32.09 36.59
CA PRO A 423 12.90 -32.61 35.34
C PRO A 423 11.42 -32.99 35.52
N CYS A 424 10.58 -32.68 34.52
CA CYS A 424 9.14 -32.92 34.62
C CYS A 424 8.86 -34.42 34.72
N ALA A 425 7.81 -34.83 35.44
CA ALA A 425 7.60 -36.25 35.77
C ALA A 425 7.52 -37.16 34.53
N ARG A 426 7.10 -36.60 33.39
CA ARG A 426 7.08 -37.30 32.10
C ARG A 426 8.46 -37.40 31.46
N CYS A 427 9.21 -36.29 31.38
CA CYS A 427 10.56 -36.32 30.83
C CYS A 427 11.49 -37.19 31.68
N ASN A 428 11.35 -37.14 33.01
CA ASN A 428 12.08 -38.00 33.94
C ASN A 428 11.77 -39.49 33.69
N ARG A 429 10.49 -39.84 33.50
CA ARG A 429 10.07 -41.22 33.20
C ARG A 429 10.54 -41.73 31.84
N LEU A 430 10.69 -40.83 30.86
CA LEU A 430 11.08 -41.16 29.49
C LEU A 430 12.59 -41.02 29.24
N GLY A 431 13.38 -40.67 30.26
CA GLY A 431 14.81 -40.42 30.09
C GLY A 431 15.13 -39.25 29.15
N LEU A 432 14.22 -38.28 29.02
CA LEU A 432 14.37 -37.13 28.11
C LEU A 432 14.96 -35.93 28.86
N HIS A 433 15.81 -35.16 28.17
CA HIS A 433 16.33 -33.89 28.67
C HIS A 433 15.17 -32.93 28.96
N CYS A 434 15.13 -32.37 30.16
CA CYS A 434 14.08 -31.47 30.61
C CYS A 434 14.68 -30.21 31.20
N GLU A 435 14.45 -29.09 30.55
CA GLU A 435 14.89 -27.78 31.01
C GLU A 435 13.70 -26.82 31.05
N ARG A 436 13.75 -25.86 31.98
CA ARG A 436 12.87 -24.69 31.92
C ARG A 436 13.52 -23.78 30.91
N GLU A 437 12.73 -23.36 29.93
CA GLU A 437 12.99 -22.07 29.31
C GLU A 437 13.06 -21.05 30.45
N VAL A 438 14.25 -20.51 30.71
CA VAL A 438 14.37 -19.30 31.54
C VAL A 438 13.91 -18.17 30.63
N ILE A 439 12.60 -18.05 30.47
CA ILE A 439 12.02 -16.81 30.02
C ILE A 439 12.31 -15.85 31.16
N HIS A 440 13.33 -15.01 31.00
CA HIS A 440 13.38 -13.76 31.72
C HIS A 440 12.15 -12.98 31.25
N LEU A 441 11.00 -13.25 31.90
CA LEU A 441 9.83 -12.41 31.82
C LEU A 441 10.24 -11.08 32.46
N ARG A 442 10.91 -10.23 31.69
CA ARG A 442 10.92 -8.79 31.92
C ARG A 442 9.58 -8.23 31.49
N ARG A 443 8.47 -8.79 31.99
CA ARG A 443 7.14 -8.27 31.70
C ARG A 443 6.83 -6.95 32.43
N ASP A 444 7.63 -6.58 33.42
CA ASP A 444 7.46 -5.30 34.11
C ASP A 444 8.63 -4.30 33.94
N ALA A 445 9.69 -4.66 33.22
CA ALA A 445 10.85 -3.78 32.98
C ALA A 445 10.94 -3.23 31.54
N VAL A 446 10.21 -3.80 30.56
CA VAL A 446 10.20 -3.28 29.18
C VAL A 446 9.24 -2.10 29.03
N ARG A 447 8.20 -1.99 29.87
CA ARG A 447 7.23 -0.90 29.75
C ARG A 447 7.76 0.46 30.21
N HIS A 448 8.76 0.48 31.09
CA HIS A 448 9.37 1.70 31.63
C HIS A 448 10.91 1.68 31.57
N GLY A 449 11.55 0.78 30.82
CA GLY A 449 13.02 0.63 30.83
C GLY A 449 13.78 1.89 30.39
N ALA A 450 13.25 2.60 29.40
CA ALA A 450 13.79 3.90 28.97
C ALA A 450 13.57 5.00 30.03
N GLU A 451 12.40 5.00 30.70
CA GLU A 451 12.06 5.94 31.78
C GLU A 451 12.94 5.70 33.01
N ILE A 452 13.15 4.44 33.40
CA ILE A 452 14.04 4.05 34.52
C ILE A 452 15.48 4.43 34.20
N GLY A 453 15.98 4.13 32.99
CA GLY A 453 17.34 4.50 32.57
C GLY A 453 17.56 6.01 32.54
N PHE A 454 16.57 6.78 32.06
CA PHE A 454 16.57 8.23 32.09
C PHE A 454 16.55 8.78 33.52
N LEU A 455 15.66 8.27 34.38
CA LEU A 455 15.52 8.71 35.77
C LEU A 455 16.76 8.36 36.61
N GLU A 456 17.42 7.22 36.36
CA GLU A 456 18.68 6.87 37.02
C GLU A 456 19.83 7.80 36.60
N THR A 457 19.91 8.12 35.30
CA THR A 457 20.90 9.07 34.78
C THR A 457 20.67 10.46 35.37
N LEU A 458 19.41 10.92 35.38
CA LEU A 458 19.00 12.20 35.94
C LEU A 458 19.27 12.27 37.45
N ARG A 459 18.99 11.21 38.21
CA ARG A 459 19.31 11.12 39.64
C ARG A 459 20.80 11.26 39.89
N ASN A 460 21.64 10.59 39.10
CA ASN A 460 23.10 10.66 39.25
C ASN A 460 23.63 12.07 38.93
N THR A 461 23.10 12.72 37.90
CA THR A 461 23.44 14.11 37.54
C THR A 461 23.02 15.12 38.62
N LEU A 462 21.85 14.92 39.23
CA LEU A 462 21.34 15.75 40.33
C LEU A 462 22.10 15.52 41.65
N GLN A 463 22.68 14.32 41.85
CA GLN A 463 23.50 14.00 43.03
C GLN A 463 24.96 14.46 42.89
N SER A 464 25.47 14.63 41.66
CA SER A 464 26.82 15.14 41.38
C SER A 464 26.94 16.66 41.41
N THR A 465 25.83 17.39 41.55
CA THR A 465 25.84 18.86 41.60
C THR A 465 26.16 19.33 43.03
N THR A 466 27.26 20.06 43.20
CA THR A 466 27.75 20.57 44.50
C THR A 466 27.07 21.86 44.98
N ASP A 467 26.01 22.31 44.31
CA ASP A 467 25.35 23.59 44.61
C ASP A 467 24.17 23.40 45.60
N PRO A 468 24.17 24.04 46.78
CA PRO A 468 23.19 23.79 47.84
C PRO A 468 21.84 24.53 47.60
N ALA A 469 21.30 24.49 46.39
CA ALA A 469 19.97 25.00 46.10
C ALA A 469 18.90 23.96 46.44
N THR A 470 17.94 24.32 47.32
CA THR A 470 16.84 23.49 47.83
C THR A 470 16.00 22.80 46.73
N THR A 471 16.02 23.33 45.52
CA THR A 471 15.27 22.81 44.37
C THR A 471 15.86 21.53 43.78
N ALA A 472 17.20 21.38 43.79
CA ALA A 472 17.87 20.19 43.23
C ALA A 472 17.65 18.94 44.10
N ARG A 473 17.65 19.10 45.43
CA ARG A 473 17.31 18.01 46.38
C ARG A 473 15.88 17.54 46.21
N ARG A 474 14.92 18.47 46.11
CA ARG A 474 13.51 18.13 45.94
C ARG A 474 13.23 17.40 44.62
N ALA A 475 13.96 17.75 43.55
CA ALA A 475 13.91 17.04 42.29
C ALA A 475 14.52 15.63 42.40
N ALA A 476 15.65 15.47 43.09
CA ALA A 476 16.26 14.17 43.33
C ALA A 476 15.35 13.23 44.15
N ASP A 477 14.66 13.76 45.16
CA ASP A 477 13.71 13.00 45.99
C ASP A 477 12.49 12.52 45.20
N LEU A 478 11.96 13.37 44.30
CA LEU A 478 10.84 13.01 43.42
C LEU A 478 11.25 11.95 42.38
N VAL A 479 12.46 12.06 41.85
CA VAL A 479 13.04 11.06 40.93
C VAL A 479 13.26 9.72 41.64
N ALA A 480 13.73 9.74 42.90
CA ALA A 480 13.89 8.54 43.71
C ALA A 480 12.54 7.87 44.02
N ALA A 481 11.53 8.64 44.43
CA ALA A 481 10.19 8.12 44.71
C ALA A 481 9.52 7.50 43.47
N ARG A 482 9.75 8.09 42.29
CA ARG A 482 9.26 7.55 41.01
C ARG A 482 9.98 6.26 40.63
N LEU A 483 11.29 6.19 40.83
CA LEU A 483 12.08 4.97 40.61
C LEU A 483 11.61 3.82 41.51
N ASP A 484 11.32 4.08 42.79
CA ASP A 484 10.85 3.05 43.72
C ASP A 484 9.43 2.57 43.39
N SER A 485 8.53 3.47 42.97
CA SER A 485 7.19 3.12 42.49
C SER A 485 7.23 2.24 41.24
N LEU A 486 8.17 2.49 40.33
CA LEU A 486 8.34 1.72 39.09
C LEU A 486 8.98 0.35 39.32
N ARG A 487 9.71 0.17 40.42
CA ARG A 487 10.41 -1.08 40.76
C ARG A 487 9.59 -2.04 41.64
N SER A 488 8.49 -1.59 42.24
CA SER A 488 7.82 -2.30 43.35
C SER A 488 6.46 -2.94 43.04
N SER A 489 6.05 -3.10 41.78
CA SER A 489 4.75 -3.75 41.47
C SER A 489 4.89 -5.23 41.10
N PRO A 490 4.35 -6.19 41.89
CA PRO A 490 4.10 -7.55 41.43
C PRO A 490 2.62 -7.72 41.03
N GLY A 491 2.38 -8.31 39.87
CA GLY A 491 1.02 -8.62 39.38
C GLY A 491 0.32 -9.74 40.16
N GLN A 492 -0.97 -9.56 40.45
CA GLN A 492 -1.92 -10.64 40.71
C GLN A 492 -3.28 -10.34 40.06
N ALA A 493 -3.86 -11.37 39.46
CA ALA A 493 -5.24 -11.41 38.97
C ALA A 493 -6.14 -12.12 40.00
N SER A 494 -7.35 -11.59 40.19
CA SER A 494 -8.63 -12.26 40.50
C SER A 494 -9.43 -11.56 41.61
N GLU A 495 -10.73 -11.45 41.32
CA GLU A 495 -11.88 -11.43 42.23
C GLU A 495 -11.99 -10.32 43.28
N GLY A 496 -12.98 -9.46 43.05
CA GLY A 496 -13.47 -8.55 44.07
C GLY A 496 -14.14 -9.31 45.21
N THR A 497 -13.70 -9.04 46.44
CA THR A 497 -14.61 -8.89 47.57
C THR A 497 -13.96 -8.01 48.62
N SER A 498 -14.72 -7.00 49.08
CA SER A 498 -14.40 -6.05 50.12
C SER A 498 -13.80 -6.67 51.38
N GLN A 499 -12.77 -6.01 51.94
CA GLN A 499 -12.63 -5.92 53.39
C GLN A 499 -12.36 -4.48 53.82
N THR A 500 -13.43 -3.92 54.38
CA THR A 500 -13.50 -2.76 55.25
C THR A 500 -12.59 -2.97 56.47
N THR A 501 -11.78 -1.96 56.79
CA THR A 501 -11.11 -1.82 58.07
C THR A 501 -12.15 -1.56 59.16
N THR A 502 -12.24 -2.47 60.12
CA THR A 502 -12.90 -2.28 61.41
C THR A 502 -12.26 -1.12 62.17
N HIS A 503 -13.06 -0.16 62.63
CA HIS A 503 -13.07 0.25 64.03
C HIS A 503 -14.43 0.89 64.42
N LEU A 504 -14.95 0.37 65.53
CA LEU A 504 -15.90 0.93 66.50
C LEU A 504 -17.41 0.77 66.27
N ILE A 505 -17.93 -0.09 67.14
CA ILE A 505 -19.31 -0.44 67.45
C ILE A 505 -19.99 0.73 68.17
N GLY A 506 -21.23 1.01 67.77
CA GLY A 506 -22.16 1.90 68.46
C GLY A 506 -23.61 1.67 68.00
N SER A 507 -24.21 0.61 68.53
CA SER A 507 -25.64 0.36 68.82
C SER A 507 -26.74 1.16 68.10
N GLY A 508 -27.74 0.44 67.53
CA GLY A 508 -29.14 0.91 67.54
C GLY A 508 -30.04 0.59 66.33
N SER A 509 -30.54 -0.63 66.26
CA SER A 509 -31.95 -1.01 65.94
C SER A 509 -32.86 -0.14 65.03
N ALA A 510 -33.20 -0.74 63.88
CA ALA A 510 -34.55 -0.98 63.31
C ALA A 510 -35.35 0.12 62.56
N ALA A 511 -35.81 -0.31 61.36
CA ALA A 511 -37.16 -0.19 60.77
C ALA A 511 -37.33 0.66 59.47
N ARG A 512 -37.74 -0.07 58.41
CA ARG A 512 -38.82 0.15 57.43
C ARG A 512 -38.81 1.32 56.41
N ASP A 513 -39.07 0.87 55.18
CA ASP A 513 -39.94 1.38 54.11
C ASP A 513 -39.63 2.64 53.27
N ASP A 514 -40.01 2.47 52.00
CA ASP A 514 -40.43 3.39 50.94
C ASP A 514 -39.44 4.16 50.03
N ASP A 515 -39.44 3.72 48.77
CA ASP A 515 -39.86 4.45 47.56
C ASP A 515 -39.48 5.92 47.41
N SER A 516 -38.66 6.22 46.40
CA SER A 516 -38.97 7.11 45.27
C SER A 516 -37.70 7.44 44.48
N GLY A 517 -37.84 7.54 43.16
CA GLY A 517 -36.75 7.70 42.21
C GLY A 517 -36.17 9.12 42.11
N GLN A 518 -35.29 9.25 41.11
CA GLN A 518 -34.50 10.41 40.66
C GLN A 518 -33.08 10.49 41.24
N ASP A 519 -32.10 9.99 40.47
CA ASP A 519 -30.89 10.73 40.06
C ASP A 519 -29.85 9.79 39.42
N ASP A 520 -29.89 9.61 38.10
CA ASP A 520 -28.86 8.85 37.34
C ASP A 520 -28.15 9.66 36.24
N ALA A 521 -28.40 10.97 36.12
CA ALA A 521 -27.76 11.82 35.09
C ALA A 521 -26.45 12.49 35.54
N ALA A 522 -26.24 12.71 36.86
CA ALA A 522 -25.09 13.48 37.36
C ALA A 522 -23.79 12.66 37.50
N THR A 523 -23.89 11.34 37.68
CA THR A 523 -22.75 10.44 37.95
C THR A 523 -22.01 9.98 36.69
N SER A 524 -22.67 9.96 35.52
CA SER A 524 -22.02 9.59 34.23
C SER A 524 -21.12 10.71 33.69
N HIS A 525 -21.54 11.98 33.83
CA HIS A 525 -20.75 13.15 33.42
C HIS A 525 -19.45 13.30 34.22
N SER A 526 -19.43 12.93 35.50
CA SER A 526 -18.22 12.99 36.33
C SER A 526 -17.16 11.96 35.93
N ARG A 527 -17.56 10.76 35.48
CA ARG A 527 -16.62 9.71 35.01
C ARG A 527 -16.05 10.03 33.62
N ALA A 528 -16.88 10.58 32.72
CA ALA A 528 -16.43 11.00 31.38
C ALA A 528 -15.40 12.15 31.44
N ARG A 529 -15.60 13.14 32.32
CA ARG A 529 -14.61 14.21 32.58
C ARG A 529 -13.29 13.68 33.14
N GLY A 530 -13.34 12.69 34.04
CA GLY A 530 -12.14 12.04 34.59
C GLY A 530 -11.29 11.36 33.50
N SER A 531 -11.93 10.61 32.60
CA SER A 531 -11.26 9.92 31.49
C SER A 531 -10.64 10.89 30.49
N LEU A 532 -11.33 11.97 30.13
CA LEU A 532 -10.82 13.00 29.21
C LEU A 532 -9.60 13.74 29.80
N THR A 533 -9.59 13.97 31.12
CA THR A 533 -8.44 14.58 31.81
C THR A 533 -7.22 13.66 31.79
N VAL A 534 -7.41 12.35 32.00
CA VAL A 534 -6.32 11.36 31.93
C VAL A 534 -5.76 11.25 30.51
N THR A 535 -6.62 11.16 29.49
CA THR A 535 -6.19 11.15 28.09
C THR A 535 -5.47 12.45 27.69
N ALA A 536 -5.92 13.60 28.18
CA ALA A 536 -5.24 14.88 27.96
C ALA A 536 -3.85 14.92 28.64
N LEU A 537 -3.73 14.39 29.86
CA LEU A 537 -2.45 14.26 30.57
C LEU A 537 -1.48 13.32 29.85
N GLU A 538 -1.97 12.17 29.35
CA GLU A 538 -1.18 11.24 28.54
C GLU A 538 -0.72 11.91 27.25
N HIS A 539 -1.62 12.56 26.51
CA HIS A 539 -1.25 13.28 25.28
C HIS A 539 -0.17 14.33 25.53
N MET A 540 -0.26 15.11 26.62
CA MET A 540 0.81 16.02 27.03
C MET A 540 2.14 15.28 27.33
N ALA A 541 2.09 14.10 27.95
CA ALA A 541 3.28 13.28 28.20
C ALA A 541 3.92 12.72 26.92
N TRP A 542 3.13 12.39 25.90
CA TRP A 542 3.60 11.95 24.58
C TRP A 542 3.99 13.10 23.63
N GLY A 543 3.87 14.36 24.07
CA GLY A 543 4.08 15.52 23.21
C GLY A 543 3.03 15.68 22.11
N ARG A 544 1.86 15.05 22.25
CA ARG A 544 0.74 15.10 21.30
C ARG A 544 -0.27 16.16 21.74
N SER A 545 -0.65 17.05 20.83
CA SER A 545 -1.67 18.08 21.09
C SER A 545 -3.00 17.69 20.46
N TYR A 546 -3.81 16.86 21.13
CA TYR A 546 -5.20 16.66 20.72
C TYR A 546 -6.08 17.80 21.23
N GLY A 547 -6.81 18.47 20.32
CA GLY A 547 -7.80 19.46 20.70
C GLY A 547 -8.97 18.82 21.42
N ASN A 548 -9.14 19.11 22.71
CA ASN A 548 -10.42 18.90 23.42
C ASN A 548 -11.46 19.98 23.06
N CYS A 549 -11.06 20.92 22.20
CA CYS A 549 -11.73 22.17 21.89
C CYS A 549 -11.31 22.55 20.46
N TYR A 550 -12.25 22.99 19.62
CA TYR A 550 -11.94 23.61 18.33
C TYR A 550 -10.97 24.81 18.55
N PRO A 551 -10.03 25.13 17.65
CA PRO A 551 -9.12 26.26 17.79
C PRO A 551 -9.88 27.60 17.73
N HIS A 552 -10.47 28.02 18.84
CA HIS A 552 -11.04 29.35 18.96
C HIS A 552 -9.89 30.37 19.11
N LEU A 553 -10.02 31.51 18.43
CA LEU A 553 -9.06 32.62 18.52
C LEU A 553 -8.79 33.08 19.98
N HIS A 554 -9.83 32.98 20.82
CA HIS A 554 -9.87 33.48 22.20
C HIS A 554 -9.84 32.38 23.28
N CYS A 555 -9.69 31.11 22.91
CA CYS A 555 -9.66 30.02 23.90
C CYS A 555 -8.25 29.81 24.47
N THR A 556 -8.18 29.50 25.77
CA THR A 556 -6.94 29.15 26.48
C THR A 556 -6.50 27.69 26.24
N CYS A 557 -7.11 26.96 25.30
CA CYS A 557 -6.72 25.58 24.98
C CYS A 557 -5.36 25.54 24.23
N HIS A 558 -4.52 24.56 24.57
CA HIS A 558 -3.06 24.54 24.36
C HIS A 558 -2.54 24.75 22.91
N GLN A 559 -3.40 24.81 21.89
CA GLN A 559 -3.01 24.83 20.48
C GLN A 559 -2.60 26.22 19.94
N ARG A 560 -2.96 27.33 20.60
CA ARG A 560 -2.64 28.68 20.09
C ARG A 560 -1.36 29.33 20.62
N ARG A 561 -0.58 28.64 21.47
CA ARG A 561 0.57 29.28 22.16
C ARG A 561 1.72 29.75 21.24
N ASN A 562 1.69 29.44 19.94
CA ASN A 562 2.73 29.83 18.98
C ASN A 562 2.23 30.50 17.67
N LEU A 563 0.95 30.85 17.52
CA LEU A 563 0.43 31.53 16.32
C LEU A 563 -0.17 32.90 16.70
N THR A 564 0.77 33.79 17.05
CA THR A 564 0.73 35.28 17.14
C THR A 564 -0.60 36.00 17.47
N SER A 565 -0.58 36.73 18.60
CA SER A 565 -1.39 37.96 18.75
C SER A 565 -1.01 38.99 17.68
N PRO A 566 -1.95 39.76 17.10
CA PRO A 566 -1.64 40.83 16.13
C PRO A 566 -0.92 42.04 16.73
N SER A 567 -0.57 42.00 18.02
CA SER A 567 -0.06 43.13 18.78
C SER A 567 1.20 42.74 19.55
N SER A 568 2.27 42.40 18.83
CA SER A 568 3.63 42.46 19.36
C SER A 568 4.61 42.52 18.21
N THR A 569 5.39 43.60 18.20
CA THR A 569 6.65 43.82 17.46
C THR A 569 7.33 42.56 16.96
N PRO A 570 7.86 42.54 15.72
CA PRO A 570 8.49 41.36 15.15
C PRO A 570 9.66 40.93 16.02
N LEU A 571 9.48 39.82 16.75
CA LEU A 571 10.57 39.11 17.38
C LEU A 571 11.43 38.55 16.24
N SER A 572 12.54 39.23 15.98
CA SER A 572 13.63 38.77 15.13
C SER A 572 14.04 37.37 15.61
N GLY A 573 13.60 36.32 14.91
CA GLY A 573 13.92 34.93 15.28
C GLY A 573 12.94 33.80 14.95
N SER A 574 11.80 34.01 14.26
CA SER A 574 11.09 32.85 13.68
C SER A 574 11.93 32.25 12.56
N PRO A 575 12.12 30.92 12.49
CA PRO A 575 12.75 30.30 11.34
C PRO A 575 11.90 30.65 10.11
N ALA A 576 12.48 31.35 9.15
CA ALA A 576 11.85 31.54 7.85
C ALA A 576 11.75 30.14 7.22
N TYR A 577 10.55 29.55 7.23
CA TYR A 577 10.31 28.35 6.46
C TYR A 577 10.58 28.70 4.99
N PRO A 578 11.38 27.90 4.26
CA PRO A 578 11.47 28.09 2.82
C PRO A 578 10.05 27.99 2.26
N ILE A 579 9.72 28.85 1.31
CA ILE A 579 8.48 28.77 0.53
C ILE A 579 8.86 28.63 -0.94
N PRO A 580 8.03 27.96 -1.77
CA PRO A 580 8.27 27.94 -3.21
C PRO A 580 8.28 29.36 -3.76
N SER A 581 8.97 29.56 -4.88
CA SER A 581 9.07 30.88 -5.50
C SER A 581 7.68 31.43 -5.81
N LEU A 582 7.32 32.58 -5.23
CA LEU A 582 6.04 33.25 -5.49
C LEU A 582 5.89 33.64 -6.98
N ALA A 583 6.98 33.66 -7.74
CA ALA A 583 6.96 33.87 -9.19
C ALA A 583 6.26 32.74 -9.97
N LEU A 584 5.98 31.60 -9.34
CA LEU A 584 5.20 30.50 -9.91
C LEU A 584 3.68 30.75 -9.80
N LEU A 585 3.26 31.71 -8.99
CA LEU A 585 1.86 32.13 -8.90
C LEU A 585 1.55 33.14 -10.03
N PRO A 586 0.29 33.18 -10.53
CA PRO A 586 -0.10 34.14 -11.54
C PRO A 586 0.04 35.57 -11.02
N GLU A 587 0.28 36.50 -11.94
CA GLU A 587 0.27 37.92 -11.63
C GLU A 587 -1.09 38.35 -11.06
N ARG A 588 -1.08 39.43 -10.26
CA ARG A 588 -2.26 39.94 -9.55
C ARG A 588 -3.50 40.04 -10.45
N ARG A 589 -3.37 40.59 -11.66
CA ARG A 589 -4.50 40.78 -12.57
C ARG A 589 -5.17 39.45 -12.94
N THR A 590 -4.37 38.44 -13.25
CA THR A 590 -4.86 37.09 -13.58
C THR A 590 -5.45 36.42 -12.34
N ALA A 591 -4.79 36.57 -11.19
CA ALA A 591 -5.28 36.04 -9.93
C ALA A 591 -6.63 36.65 -9.51
N GLU A 592 -6.81 37.97 -9.60
CA GLU A 592 -8.06 38.67 -9.26
C GLU A 592 -9.25 38.13 -10.07
N VAL A 593 -9.05 37.89 -11.38
CA VAL A 593 -10.09 37.30 -12.25
C VAL A 593 -10.41 35.87 -11.84
N LEU A 594 -9.38 35.02 -11.66
CA LEU A 594 -9.58 33.62 -11.28
C LEU A 594 -10.24 33.47 -9.91
N ILE A 595 -9.84 34.29 -8.93
CA ILE A 595 -10.43 34.29 -7.59
C ILE A 595 -11.88 34.76 -7.65
N SER A 596 -12.18 35.86 -8.36
CA SER A 596 -13.57 36.33 -8.51
C SER A 596 -14.45 35.26 -9.16
N PHE A 597 -13.95 34.65 -10.25
CA PHE A 597 -14.62 33.53 -10.92
C PHE A 597 -14.86 32.34 -9.97
N HIS A 598 -13.89 31.99 -9.12
CA HIS A 598 -14.06 30.91 -8.14
C HIS A 598 -15.18 31.21 -7.14
N LEU A 599 -15.14 32.40 -6.54
CA LEU A 599 -16.08 32.79 -5.49
C LEU A 599 -17.51 32.87 -6.03
N GLU A 600 -17.67 33.31 -7.28
CA GLU A 600 -18.98 33.46 -7.93
C GLU A 600 -19.52 32.15 -8.52
N HIS A 601 -18.66 31.25 -9.03
CA HIS A 601 -19.12 30.11 -9.83
C HIS A 601 -18.69 28.72 -9.36
N ILE A 602 -17.81 28.59 -8.36
CA ILE A 602 -17.27 27.29 -7.91
C ILE A 602 -17.42 27.09 -6.40
N ALA A 603 -17.28 28.15 -5.59
CA ALA A 603 -17.21 28.05 -4.14
C ALA A 603 -18.42 27.38 -3.48
N TRP A 604 -19.61 27.50 -4.09
CA TRP A 604 -20.83 26.82 -3.66
C TRP A 604 -20.72 25.29 -3.67
N HIS A 605 -19.88 24.71 -4.56
CA HIS A 605 -19.75 23.25 -4.72
C HIS A 605 -19.03 22.60 -3.54
N HIS A 606 -17.98 23.24 -3.03
CA HIS A 606 -17.20 22.72 -1.88
C HIS A 606 -17.53 23.41 -0.55
N ASN A 607 -18.05 24.65 -0.59
CA ASN A 607 -18.44 25.50 0.54
C ASN A 607 -17.41 25.63 1.69
N ALA A 608 -16.15 25.28 1.43
CA ALA A 608 -15.08 25.19 2.43
C ALA A 608 -14.43 26.55 2.80
N LEU A 609 -14.91 27.65 2.22
CA LEU A 609 -14.42 29.01 2.45
C LEU A 609 -15.53 29.91 2.98
N HIS A 610 -15.13 30.95 3.70
CA HIS A 610 -15.92 32.17 3.83
C HIS A 610 -15.41 33.17 2.79
N CYS A 611 -16.15 33.36 1.71
CA CYS A 611 -15.71 34.08 0.52
C CYS A 611 -15.24 35.52 0.82
N PRO A 612 -15.95 36.32 1.66
CA PRO A 612 -15.48 37.67 2.01
C PRO A 612 -14.14 37.70 2.74
N THR A 613 -13.94 36.79 3.71
CA THR A 613 -12.68 36.72 4.47
C THR A 613 -11.53 36.31 3.56
N PHE A 614 -11.74 35.30 2.71
CA PHE A 614 -10.72 34.85 1.78
C PHE A 614 -10.33 35.95 0.77
N LEU A 615 -11.31 36.68 0.23
CA LEU A 615 -11.05 37.81 -0.65
C LEU A 615 -10.24 38.92 0.04
N GLN A 616 -10.59 39.25 1.29
CA GLN A 616 -9.84 40.23 2.09
C GLN A 616 -8.38 39.79 2.29
N GLN A 617 -8.14 38.51 2.57
CA GLN A 617 -6.80 37.95 2.68
C GLN A 617 -6.03 38.03 1.36
N CYS A 618 -6.68 37.73 0.23
CA CYS A 618 -6.09 37.87 -1.09
C CYS A 618 -5.71 39.33 -1.39
N THR A 619 -6.61 40.29 -1.11
CA THR A 619 -6.32 41.72 -1.28
C THR A 619 -5.14 42.17 -0.43
N ALA A 620 -5.08 41.78 0.85
CA ALA A 620 -3.95 42.07 1.72
C ALA A 620 -2.63 41.51 1.16
N PHE A 621 -2.65 40.27 0.67
CA PHE A 621 -1.49 39.64 0.04
C PHE A 621 -1.04 40.38 -1.23
N TRP A 622 -1.96 40.77 -2.11
CA TRP A 622 -1.62 41.49 -3.34
C TRP A 622 -1.14 42.92 -3.10
N ASP A 623 -1.66 43.60 -2.08
CA ASP A 623 -1.29 44.99 -1.77
C ASP A 623 0.03 45.10 -1.01
N THR A 624 0.32 44.13 -0.14
CA THR A 624 1.41 44.24 0.84
C THR A 624 2.42 43.09 0.80
N GLY A 625 2.09 41.98 0.14
CA GLY A 625 2.83 40.72 0.21
C GLY A 625 2.64 39.95 1.51
N ALA A 626 1.81 40.44 2.44
CA ALA A 626 1.57 39.81 3.73
C ALA A 626 0.52 38.68 3.63
N TYR A 627 0.77 37.60 4.36
CA TYR A 627 -0.15 36.47 4.52
C TYR A 627 0.06 35.87 5.92
N ASP A 628 -0.98 35.23 6.47
CA ASP A 628 -0.97 34.76 7.86
C ASP A 628 0.12 33.70 8.15
N GLN A 629 0.21 32.69 7.28
CA GLN A 629 1.18 31.59 7.37
C GLN A 629 1.34 30.90 6.01
N PRO A 630 2.46 30.19 5.75
CA PRO A 630 2.71 29.58 4.44
C PRO A 630 1.59 28.67 3.93
N THR A 631 0.88 27.96 4.81
CA THR A 631 -0.22 27.06 4.41
C THR A 631 -1.43 27.79 3.83
N TRP A 632 -1.59 29.10 4.08
CA TRP A 632 -2.56 29.93 3.37
C TRP A 632 -2.25 30.01 1.87
N LEU A 633 -0.96 30.12 1.49
CA LEU A 633 -0.55 30.12 0.08
C LEU A 633 -0.91 28.78 -0.60
N ALA A 634 -0.91 27.67 0.14
CA ALA A 634 -1.38 26.39 -0.37
C ALA A 634 -2.89 26.41 -0.66
N SER A 635 -3.71 26.97 0.25
CA SER A 635 -5.15 27.16 0.02
C SER A 635 -5.41 28.06 -1.18
N TYR A 636 -4.70 29.19 -1.24
CA TYR A 636 -4.78 30.14 -2.35
C TYR A 636 -4.45 29.48 -3.70
N SER A 637 -3.39 28.67 -3.73
CA SER A 637 -2.98 27.96 -4.94
C SER A 637 -3.94 26.83 -5.34
N ALA A 638 -4.56 26.12 -4.39
CA ALA A 638 -5.62 25.14 -4.67
C ALA A 638 -6.83 25.80 -5.35
N VAL A 639 -7.25 26.96 -4.85
CA VAL A 639 -8.34 27.77 -5.45
C VAL A 639 -7.98 28.17 -6.87
N LEU A 640 -6.78 28.72 -7.08
CA LEU A 640 -6.32 29.11 -8.42
C LEU A 640 -6.24 27.94 -9.39
N ALA A 641 -5.77 26.77 -8.95
CA ALA A 641 -5.67 25.57 -9.79
C ALA A 641 -7.05 25.10 -10.28
N ALA A 642 -8.02 25.00 -9.35
CA ALA A 642 -9.40 24.62 -9.66
C ALA A 642 -10.09 25.66 -10.58
N SER A 643 -9.88 26.94 -10.29
CA SER A 643 -10.40 28.06 -11.09
C SER A 643 -9.87 28.02 -12.52
N LEU A 644 -8.56 27.87 -12.67
CA LEU A 644 -7.90 27.92 -13.97
C LEU A 644 -8.35 26.76 -14.86
N LEU A 645 -8.44 25.54 -14.32
CA LEU A 645 -8.92 24.40 -15.10
C LEU A 645 -10.40 24.55 -15.49
N SER A 646 -11.24 24.98 -14.55
CA SER A 646 -12.67 25.18 -14.80
C SER A 646 -12.91 26.27 -15.83
N TRP A 647 -12.16 27.38 -15.75
CA TRP A 647 -12.18 28.46 -16.72
C TRP A 647 -11.71 27.98 -18.10
N GLN A 648 -10.62 27.21 -18.18
CA GLN A 648 -10.10 26.66 -19.44
C GLN A 648 -11.15 25.82 -20.21
N ASN A 649 -12.05 25.16 -19.49
CA ASN A 649 -13.09 24.29 -20.05
C ASN A 649 -14.46 24.97 -20.20
N SER A 650 -14.58 26.28 -19.91
CA SER A 650 -15.83 27.03 -20.02
C SER A 650 -15.70 28.14 -21.07
N TRP A 651 -16.20 27.91 -22.29
CA TRP A 651 -16.08 28.90 -23.37
C TRP A 651 -16.80 30.21 -23.04
N LYS A 652 -17.98 30.16 -22.39
CA LYS A 652 -18.75 31.35 -21.98
C LYS A 652 -17.94 32.25 -21.05
N HIS A 653 -17.25 31.68 -20.08
CA HIS A 653 -16.44 32.44 -19.11
C HIS A 653 -15.08 32.85 -19.68
N ARG A 654 -14.51 32.10 -20.63
CA ARG A 654 -13.33 32.54 -21.39
C ARG A 654 -13.61 33.79 -22.22
N ASP A 655 -14.78 33.84 -22.86
CA ASP A 655 -15.19 34.98 -23.66
C ASP A 655 -15.56 36.20 -22.80
N ALA A 656 -16.22 35.97 -21.66
CA ALA A 656 -16.57 37.02 -20.71
C ALA A 656 -15.33 37.60 -19.99
N PHE A 657 -14.36 36.76 -19.67
CA PHE A 657 -13.16 37.10 -18.91
C PHE A 657 -11.89 36.64 -19.63
N PRO A 658 -11.48 37.30 -20.74
CA PRO A 658 -10.34 36.87 -21.53
C PRO A 658 -9.03 37.09 -20.76
N LEU A 659 -8.30 36.00 -20.50
CA LEU A 659 -7.01 36.01 -19.85
C LEU A 659 -5.89 35.70 -20.85
N THR A 660 -4.80 36.46 -20.78
CA THR A 660 -3.53 36.07 -21.39
C THR A 660 -2.74 35.34 -20.31
N ILE A 661 -2.48 34.04 -20.48
CA ILE A 661 -1.80 33.22 -19.45
C ILE A 661 -0.36 32.93 -19.90
N PRO A 662 0.62 33.82 -19.64
CA PRO A 662 2.01 33.47 -19.80
C PRO A 662 2.50 32.73 -18.54
N GLY A 663 2.74 31.43 -18.64
CA GLY A 663 3.66 30.73 -17.74
C GLY A 663 3.11 30.14 -16.43
N CYS A 664 1.81 29.82 -16.33
CA CYS A 664 1.31 28.92 -15.27
C CYS A 664 0.17 28.01 -15.76
N SER A 665 0.21 26.74 -15.34
CA SER A 665 -0.78 25.71 -15.65
C SER A 665 -1.49 25.22 -14.37
N PRO A 666 -2.69 24.60 -14.48
CA PRO A 666 -3.36 24.02 -13.32
C PRO A 666 -2.48 23.00 -12.56
N LEU A 667 -1.65 22.24 -13.28
CA LEU A 667 -0.71 21.29 -12.69
C LEU A 667 0.43 21.98 -11.91
N GLU A 668 1.00 23.06 -12.44
CA GLU A 668 2.02 23.83 -11.72
C GLU A 668 1.47 24.49 -10.45
N LEU A 669 0.23 24.97 -10.49
CA LEU A 669 -0.45 25.50 -9.31
C LEU A 669 -0.74 24.38 -8.29
N PHE A 670 -1.20 23.22 -8.74
CA PHE A 670 -1.36 22.06 -7.85
C PHE A 670 -0.02 21.66 -7.20
N ASN A 671 1.07 21.60 -7.97
CA ASN A 671 2.39 21.30 -7.44
C ASN A 671 2.88 22.38 -6.47
N PHE A 672 2.64 23.67 -6.76
CA PHE A 672 2.94 24.76 -5.83
C PHE A 672 2.20 24.58 -4.49
N MET A 673 0.92 24.20 -4.53
CA MET A 673 0.14 23.88 -3.34
C MET A 673 0.78 22.75 -2.53
N VAL A 674 1.13 21.63 -3.19
CA VAL A 674 1.76 20.47 -2.54
C VAL A 674 3.13 20.82 -1.96
N ASP A 675 3.99 21.50 -2.71
CA ASP A 675 5.31 21.93 -2.27
C ASP A 675 5.21 22.87 -1.07
N THR A 676 4.24 23.79 -1.09
CA THR A 676 3.99 24.70 0.03
C THR A 676 3.57 23.93 1.28
N LEU A 677 2.69 22.93 1.16
CA LEU A 677 2.32 22.06 2.29
C LEU A 677 3.54 21.34 2.88
N TYR A 678 4.38 20.73 2.03
CA TYR A 678 5.58 20.02 2.48
C TYR A 678 6.60 20.94 3.16
N GLN A 679 6.87 22.10 2.57
CA GLN A 679 7.83 23.07 3.14
C GLN A 679 7.33 23.71 4.43
N ALA A 680 6.00 23.84 4.59
CA ALA A 680 5.38 24.23 5.86
C ALA A 680 5.36 23.09 6.91
N HIS A 681 5.83 21.88 6.56
CA HIS A 681 5.74 20.67 7.37
C HIS A 681 4.31 20.40 7.86
N PHE A 682 3.31 20.46 6.95
CA PHE A 682 1.89 20.42 7.29
C PHE A 682 1.42 19.22 8.15
N LEU A 683 2.12 18.07 8.07
CA LEU A 683 1.85 16.90 8.92
C LEU A 683 2.27 17.09 10.39
N GLN A 684 3.24 17.98 10.64
CA GLN A 684 3.68 18.38 11.97
C GLN A 684 2.97 19.66 12.43
N ASN A 685 2.85 20.64 11.52
CA ASN A 685 2.24 21.94 11.76
C ASN A 685 0.82 21.97 11.19
N VAL A 686 -0.08 21.25 11.84
CA VAL A 686 -1.48 21.13 11.39
C VAL A 686 -2.18 22.49 11.42
N SER A 687 -2.87 22.84 10.34
CA SER A 687 -3.60 24.10 10.21
C SER A 687 -4.89 23.92 9.41
N LEU A 688 -5.90 24.76 9.68
CA LEU A 688 -7.14 24.75 8.90
C LEU A 688 -6.89 25.03 7.41
N TYR A 689 -5.96 25.93 7.08
CA TYR A 689 -5.57 26.19 5.69
C TYR A 689 -5.00 24.95 4.99
N SER A 690 -4.25 24.10 5.70
CA SER A 690 -3.78 22.86 5.10
C SER A 690 -4.94 21.91 4.78
N VAL A 691 -5.93 21.82 5.67
CA VAL A 691 -7.14 21.02 5.44
C VAL A 691 -7.96 21.60 4.29
N GLN A 692 -8.19 22.92 4.26
CA GLN A 692 -8.91 23.60 3.18
C GLN A 692 -8.22 23.42 1.83
N ALA A 693 -6.88 23.57 1.76
CA ALA A 693 -6.12 23.36 0.54
C ALA A 693 -6.35 21.96 -0.06
N ILE A 694 -6.28 20.93 0.78
CA ILE A 694 -6.46 19.53 0.37
C ILE A 694 -7.92 19.23 -0.01
N VAL A 695 -8.90 19.74 0.74
CA VAL A 695 -10.32 19.55 0.46
C VAL A 695 -10.73 20.21 -0.86
N ILE A 696 -10.22 21.42 -1.11
CA ILE A 696 -10.47 22.17 -2.35
C ILE A 696 -9.70 21.55 -3.53
N SER A 697 -8.51 20.98 -3.29
CA SER A 697 -7.73 20.39 -4.38
C SER A 697 -8.39 19.19 -5.04
N THR A 698 -9.35 18.54 -4.39
CA THR A 698 -10.22 17.52 -4.99
C THR A 698 -10.95 18.04 -6.24
N GLU A 699 -11.25 19.35 -6.31
CA GLU A 699 -11.92 19.98 -7.46
C GLU A 699 -11.11 19.91 -8.77
N VAL A 700 -9.80 19.65 -8.68
CA VAL A 700 -8.89 19.66 -9.83
C VAL A 700 -8.03 18.40 -9.93
N ALA A 701 -7.71 17.74 -8.81
CA ALA A 701 -6.76 16.64 -8.77
C ALA A 701 -7.13 15.47 -9.69
N HIS A 702 -8.41 15.14 -9.77
CA HIS A 702 -8.91 14.06 -10.61
C HIS A 702 -8.65 14.34 -12.09
N ASN A 703 -8.95 15.56 -12.55
CA ASN A 703 -8.69 15.98 -13.91
C ASN A 703 -7.19 15.96 -14.25
N LEU A 704 -6.32 16.24 -13.28
CA LEU A 704 -4.87 16.22 -13.46
C LEU A 704 -4.25 14.81 -13.42
N GLY A 705 -5.05 13.75 -13.23
CA GLY A 705 -4.54 12.38 -13.07
C GLY A 705 -3.87 12.12 -11.71
N LEU A 706 -4.07 13.00 -10.72
CA LEU A 706 -3.45 12.96 -9.40
C LEU A 706 -4.40 12.41 -8.32
N SER A 707 -5.42 11.65 -8.71
CA SER A 707 -6.45 11.08 -7.81
C SER A 707 -5.85 10.36 -6.60
N GLN A 708 -4.81 9.54 -6.79
CA GLN A 708 -4.17 8.77 -5.70
C GLN A 708 -3.42 9.67 -4.71
N LEU A 709 -2.71 10.68 -5.21
CA LEU A 709 -2.02 11.66 -4.36
C LEU A 709 -3.05 12.45 -3.53
N ASN A 710 -4.13 12.92 -4.16
CA ASN A 710 -5.19 13.63 -3.46
C ASN A 710 -5.88 12.76 -2.41
N ALA A 711 -6.18 11.49 -2.70
CA ALA A 711 -6.77 10.56 -1.74
C ALA A 711 -5.85 10.34 -0.50
N THR A 712 -4.54 10.27 -0.72
CA THR A 712 -3.55 10.14 0.36
C THR A 712 -3.47 11.42 1.21
N LEU A 713 -3.40 12.58 0.55
CA LEU A 713 -3.43 13.89 1.23
C LEU A 713 -4.73 14.07 2.01
N PHE A 714 -5.87 13.67 1.43
CA PHE A 714 -7.18 13.76 2.06
C PHE A 714 -7.27 12.87 3.31
N SER A 715 -6.74 11.65 3.25
CA SER A 715 -6.63 10.76 4.43
C SER A 715 -5.79 11.38 5.55
N ALA A 716 -4.69 12.05 5.20
CA ALA A 716 -3.91 12.84 6.16
C ALA A 716 -4.71 14.03 6.69
N ALA A 717 -5.48 14.72 5.84
CA ALA A 717 -6.32 15.83 6.22
C ALA A 717 -7.42 15.43 7.21
N ILE A 718 -8.01 14.22 7.10
CA ILE A 718 -8.92 13.67 8.13
C ILE A 718 -8.23 13.65 9.50
N ARG A 719 -7.03 13.08 9.57
CA ARG A 719 -6.26 13.04 10.82
C ARG A 719 -5.92 14.45 11.33
N MET A 720 -5.59 15.37 10.44
CA MET A 720 -5.30 16.76 10.81
C MET A 720 -6.55 17.47 11.35
N ALA A 721 -7.70 17.28 10.72
CA ALA A 721 -8.99 17.81 11.17
C ALA A 721 -9.37 17.23 12.55
N GLU A 722 -9.08 15.95 12.79
CA GLU A 722 -9.24 15.33 14.10
C GLU A 722 -8.32 15.96 15.16
N CYS A 723 -7.05 16.17 14.83
CA CYS A 723 -6.08 16.86 15.71
C CYS A 723 -6.54 18.29 16.03
N LEU A 724 -7.11 19.00 15.06
CA LEU A 724 -7.70 20.33 15.20
C LEU A 724 -9.08 20.33 15.90
N GLY A 725 -9.65 19.16 16.23
CA GLY A 725 -10.96 19.08 16.88
C GLY A 725 -12.15 19.44 15.97
N ILE A 726 -11.97 19.50 14.65
CA ILE A 726 -13.01 19.86 13.67
C ILE A 726 -14.17 18.85 13.67
N HIS A 727 -13.91 17.59 14.02
CA HIS A 727 -14.91 16.52 14.22
C HIS A 727 -15.75 16.66 15.52
N LYS A 728 -15.48 17.66 16.37
CA LYS A 728 -16.11 17.84 17.70
C LYS A 728 -16.67 19.25 17.93
N ILE A 729 -17.10 19.95 16.89
CA ILE A 729 -17.67 21.30 17.00
C ILE A 729 -19.10 21.20 17.57
N THR A 730 -19.27 21.57 18.83
CA THR A 730 -20.59 21.58 19.53
C THR A 730 -21.45 22.76 19.08
N ASP A 731 -22.71 22.87 19.48
CA ASP A 731 -23.52 24.09 19.23
C ASP A 731 -23.30 25.13 20.36
N GLY A 732 -23.25 26.42 20.00
CA GLY A 732 -23.06 27.54 20.93
C GLY A 732 -21.61 27.76 21.41
N SER A 733 -21.26 29.01 21.74
CA SER A 733 -19.94 29.33 22.30
C SER A 733 -19.87 28.95 23.78
N SER A 734 -18.76 28.35 24.20
CA SER A 734 -18.45 28.11 25.62
C SER A 734 -17.59 29.21 26.23
N LEU A 735 -17.21 30.20 25.43
CA LEU A 735 -16.37 31.32 25.80
C LEU A 735 -17.21 32.48 26.32
N ASP A 736 -16.68 33.20 27.29
CA ASP A 736 -17.26 34.45 27.81
C ASP A 736 -16.91 35.62 26.86
N LEU A 737 -17.55 35.65 25.69
CA LEU A 737 -17.32 36.66 24.65
C LEU A 737 -18.18 37.90 24.94
N GLN A 738 -17.55 39.06 24.99
CA GLN A 738 -18.18 40.30 25.47
C GLN A 738 -18.42 41.32 24.35
N THR A 739 -17.64 41.26 23.26
CA THR A 739 -17.77 42.21 22.14
C THR A 739 -18.46 41.58 20.93
N PRO A 740 -19.23 42.36 20.13
CA PRO A 740 -19.84 41.88 18.89
C PRO A 740 -18.82 41.29 17.90
N GLU A 741 -17.62 41.87 17.82
CA GLU A 741 -16.55 41.41 16.94
C GLU A 741 -16.01 40.03 17.35
N GLU A 742 -15.79 39.80 18.64
CA GLU A 742 -15.36 38.49 19.16
C GLU A 742 -16.42 37.40 18.93
N ILE A 743 -17.70 37.75 19.11
CA ILE A 743 -18.83 36.85 18.87
C ILE A 743 -18.93 36.50 17.37
N TRP A 744 -18.75 37.48 16.50
CA TRP A 744 -18.74 37.29 15.05
C TRP A 744 -17.61 36.35 14.62
N GLU A 745 -16.38 36.61 15.07
CA GLU A 745 -15.21 35.80 14.69
C GLU A 745 -15.34 34.34 15.17
N ASP A 746 -15.83 34.12 16.39
CA ASP A 746 -16.10 32.78 16.91
C ASP A 746 -17.18 32.05 16.09
N THR A 747 -18.27 32.76 15.75
CA THR A 747 -19.35 32.22 14.92
C THR A 747 -18.82 31.83 13.54
N LEU A 748 -18.08 32.73 12.89
CA LEU A 748 -17.48 32.55 11.58
C LEU A 748 -16.54 31.33 11.56
N GLN A 749 -15.60 31.24 12.50
CA GLN A 749 -14.62 30.15 12.53
C GLN A 749 -15.29 28.79 12.72
N ARG A 750 -16.27 28.69 13.63
CA ARG A 750 -17.01 27.44 13.88
C ARG A 750 -17.79 27.03 12.63
N GLU A 751 -18.43 27.99 11.98
CA GLU A 751 -19.21 27.74 10.77
C GLU A 751 -18.33 27.27 9.61
N VAL A 752 -17.19 27.94 9.35
CA VAL A 752 -16.20 27.47 8.37
C VAL A 752 -15.70 26.06 8.73
N GLY A 753 -15.42 25.79 10.00
CA GLY A 753 -15.04 24.46 10.48
C GLY A 753 -16.11 23.38 10.19
N ARG A 754 -17.40 23.70 10.40
CA ARG A 754 -18.52 22.80 10.06
C ARG A 754 -18.61 22.54 8.57
N ARG A 755 -18.47 23.58 7.75
CA ARG A 755 -18.52 23.45 6.28
C ARG A 755 -17.38 22.60 5.74
N VAL A 756 -16.15 22.81 6.24
CA VAL A 756 -14.99 21.97 5.93
C VAL A 756 -15.24 20.52 6.36
N TRP A 757 -15.73 20.30 7.58
CA TRP A 757 -16.05 18.95 8.07
C TRP A 757 -17.09 18.25 7.21
N LEU A 758 -18.17 18.94 6.86
CA LEU A 758 -19.22 18.39 6.00
C LEU A 758 -18.66 18.01 4.63
N GLN A 759 -17.85 18.87 4.03
CA GLN A 759 -17.24 18.55 2.74
C GLN A 759 -16.32 17.33 2.81
N MET A 760 -15.59 17.15 3.92
CA MET A 760 -14.81 15.95 4.17
C MET A 760 -15.69 14.70 4.32
N VAL A 761 -16.81 14.80 5.05
CA VAL A 761 -17.79 13.70 5.15
C VAL A 761 -18.31 13.31 3.76
N ILE A 762 -18.67 14.29 2.93
CA ILE A 762 -19.14 14.06 1.56
C ILE A 762 -18.07 13.33 0.75
N GLN A 763 -16.84 13.84 0.73
CA GLN A 763 -15.74 13.26 -0.06
C GLN A 763 -15.36 11.84 0.40
N ASP A 764 -15.28 11.59 1.71
CA ASP A 764 -14.98 10.27 2.28
C ASP A 764 -16.09 9.25 1.98
N HIS A 765 -17.35 9.63 2.17
CA HIS A 765 -18.48 8.72 1.96
C HIS A 765 -18.76 8.46 0.47
N PHE A 766 -18.58 9.44 -0.40
CA PHE A 766 -18.71 9.25 -1.84
C PHE A 766 -17.55 8.44 -2.44
N ALA A 767 -16.43 8.28 -1.74
CA ALA A 767 -15.33 7.42 -2.13
C ALA A 767 -15.57 5.92 -1.84
N ILE A 768 -16.52 5.60 -0.93
CA ILE A 768 -16.82 4.23 -0.48
C ILE A 768 -16.98 3.22 -1.64
N PRO A 769 -17.74 3.50 -2.71
CA PRO A 769 -17.90 2.55 -3.81
C PRO A 769 -16.59 2.20 -4.52
N PHE A 770 -15.52 2.97 -4.33
CA PHE A 770 -14.22 2.77 -4.97
C PHE A 770 -13.16 2.18 -4.02
N THR A 771 -13.31 2.41 -2.72
CA THR A 771 -12.36 2.00 -1.67
C THR A 771 -12.86 0.84 -0.80
N ASP A 772 -14.14 0.50 -0.91
CA ASP A 772 -14.86 -0.45 -0.04
C ASP A 772 -14.65 -0.19 1.46
N SER A 773 -14.33 1.06 1.82
CA SER A 773 -13.98 1.50 3.16
C SER A 773 -14.15 3.01 3.31
N TYR A 774 -14.30 3.48 4.55
CA TYR A 774 -14.44 4.90 4.87
C TYR A 774 -13.65 5.25 6.14
N GLY A 775 -13.07 6.45 6.18
CA GLY A 775 -12.26 6.93 7.30
C GLY A 775 -13.08 7.64 8.38
N ILE A 776 -14.20 8.27 8.00
CA ILE A 776 -15.03 9.06 8.91
C ILE A 776 -16.22 8.22 9.34
N ASN A 777 -16.18 7.63 10.53
CA ASN A 777 -17.31 6.85 11.00
C ASN A 777 -18.42 7.76 11.59
N PRO A 778 -19.70 7.63 11.17
CA PRO A 778 -20.81 8.43 11.70
C PRO A 778 -20.97 8.38 13.23
N ALA A 779 -20.53 7.29 13.88
CA ALA A 779 -20.58 7.14 15.34
C ALA A 779 -19.40 7.81 16.08
N GLN A 780 -18.43 8.38 15.36
CA GLN A 780 -17.15 8.86 15.92
C GLN A 780 -16.96 10.39 15.87
N TYR A 781 -17.92 11.15 15.34
CA TYR A 781 -17.90 12.61 15.35
C TYR A 781 -19.18 13.20 15.96
N SER A 782 -19.11 14.46 16.39
CA SER A 782 -20.23 15.19 17.02
C SER A 782 -20.50 16.55 16.39
N THR A 783 -19.72 16.94 15.38
CA THR A 783 -19.96 18.15 14.59
C THR A 783 -21.31 18.06 13.87
N SER A 784 -22.23 18.96 14.21
CA SER A 784 -23.51 19.13 13.52
C SER A 784 -23.33 19.74 12.11
N LEU A 785 -24.36 19.61 11.27
CA LEU A 785 -24.41 20.21 9.94
C LEU A 785 -24.15 21.73 10.01
N PRO A 786 -23.45 22.32 9.02
CA PRO A 786 -23.32 23.77 8.88
C PRO A 786 -24.71 24.40 8.71
N ARG A 787 -24.87 25.66 9.13
CA ARG A 787 -26.13 26.40 8.97
C ARG A 787 -26.49 26.53 7.51
N ASN A 788 -27.78 26.62 7.20
CA ASN A 788 -28.20 27.04 5.86
C ASN A 788 -28.12 28.57 5.80
N ALA A 789 -26.92 29.12 5.59
CA ALA A 789 -26.66 30.54 5.75
C ALA A 789 -25.79 31.13 4.64
N ASN A 790 -25.97 32.43 4.37
CA ASN A 790 -25.14 33.21 3.46
C ASN A 790 -23.91 33.79 4.19
N ASP A 791 -22.82 34.00 3.47
CA ASP A 791 -21.58 34.55 4.03
C ASP A 791 -21.74 35.99 4.56
N ALA A 792 -22.73 36.75 4.09
CA ALA A 792 -22.93 38.12 4.53
C ALA A 792 -23.28 38.25 6.02
N ASP A 793 -23.98 37.26 6.59
CA ASP A 793 -24.57 37.36 7.93
C ASP A 793 -24.51 36.07 8.77
N LEU A 794 -24.25 34.90 8.15
CA LEU A 794 -24.24 33.58 8.78
C LEU A 794 -25.51 33.27 9.61
N VAL A 795 -26.64 33.89 9.21
CA VAL A 795 -27.94 33.69 9.82
C VAL A 795 -28.54 32.40 9.27
N ASP A 796 -28.97 31.52 10.18
CA ASP A 796 -29.58 30.25 9.79
C ASP A 796 -30.95 30.48 9.15
N ALA A 797 -31.06 30.16 7.87
CA ALA A 797 -32.27 30.27 7.08
C ALA A 797 -33.01 28.92 7.01
N PRO A 798 -34.34 28.92 6.76
CA PRO A 798 -35.08 27.68 6.50
C PRO A 798 -34.48 26.88 5.35
N GLU A 799 -34.61 25.55 5.35
CA GLU A 799 -34.05 24.69 4.28
C GLU A 799 -34.64 24.98 2.89
N THR A 800 -35.82 25.60 2.84
CA THR A 800 -36.48 26.06 1.61
C THR A 800 -35.94 27.38 1.07
N THR A 801 -34.92 27.97 1.70
CA THR A 801 -34.28 29.21 1.27
C THR A 801 -32.90 28.93 0.70
N LEU A 802 -32.65 29.43 -0.51
CA LEU A 802 -31.36 29.31 -1.17
C LEU A 802 -30.27 30.09 -0.43
N THR A 803 -29.18 29.41 -0.07
CA THR A 803 -27.94 30.01 0.45
C THR A 803 -26.72 29.32 -0.15
N VAL A 804 -25.53 29.88 0.08
CA VAL A 804 -24.26 29.27 -0.36
C VAL A 804 -24.01 27.87 0.24
N SER A 805 -24.63 27.55 1.38
CA SER A 805 -24.48 26.25 2.06
C SER A 805 -25.55 25.22 1.68
N THR A 806 -26.59 25.60 0.92
CA THR A 806 -27.71 24.69 0.61
C THR A 806 -27.26 23.46 -0.16
N TYR A 807 -26.42 23.64 -1.20
CA TYR A 807 -26.00 22.54 -2.07
C TYR A 807 -25.20 21.47 -1.30
N THR A 808 -24.19 21.85 -0.53
CA THR A 808 -23.38 20.91 0.24
C THR A 808 -24.18 20.23 1.35
N ARG A 809 -25.11 20.93 2.00
CA ARG A 809 -26.04 20.31 2.96
C ARG A 809 -26.87 19.19 2.33
N VAL A 810 -27.40 19.41 1.12
CA VAL A 810 -28.13 18.38 0.37
C VAL A 810 -27.22 17.20 0.02
N LEU A 811 -26.01 17.45 -0.49
CA LEU A 811 -25.04 16.38 -0.76
C LEU A 811 -24.67 15.60 0.50
N GLY A 812 -24.57 16.28 1.65
CA GLY A 812 -24.35 15.66 2.96
C GLY A 812 -25.43 14.63 3.32
N GLY A 813 -26.70 14.94 3.05
CA GLY A 813 -27.81 14.01 3.25
C GLY A 813 -27.69 12.76 2.36
N ILE A 814 -27.31 12.93 1.10
CA ILE A 814 -27.07 11.82 0.15
C ILE A 814 -25.87 10.97 0.61
N ALA A 815 -24.78 11.62 1.03
CA ALA A 815 -23.54 10.98 1.46
C ALA A 815 -23.74 10.05 2.67
N GLN A 816 -24.62 10.40 3.60
CA GLN A 816 -24.93 9.59 4.78
C GLN A 816 -25.51 8.21 4.46
N LEU A 817 -26.04 8.00 3.25
CA LEU A 817 -26.53 6.69 2.81
C LEU A 817 -25.39 5.70 2.50
N MET A 818 -24.20 6.17 2.14
CA MET A 818 -23.12 5.32 1.63
C MET A 818 -22.47 4.41 2.69
N PRO A 819 -22.23 4.85 3.95
CA PRO A 819 -21.77 3.95 5.00
C PRO A 819 -22.78 2.83 5.30
N GLU A 820 -24.08 3.16 5.34
CA GLU A 820 -25.12 2.14 5.55
C GLU A 820 -25.16 1.13 4.41
N LEU A 821 -24.99 1.60 3.16
CA LEU A 821 -24.87 0.73 2.00
C LEU A 821 -23.71 -0.27 2.18
N ALA A 822 -22.50 0.23 2.48
CA ALA A 822 -21.31 -0.62 2.62
C ALA A 822 -21.42 -1.60 3.79
N ASP A 823 -21.78 -1.13 4.98
CA ASP A 823 -21.93 -1.97 6.18
C ASP A 823 -23.04 -3.02 5.99
N GLY A 824 -24.07 -2.67 5.21
CA GLY A 824 -25.19 -3.53 4.86
C GLY A 824 -24.82 -4.73 3.97
N MET A 825 -23.72 -4.65 3.21
CA MET A 825 -23.19 -5.76 2.41
C MET A 825 -22.54 -6.84 3.29
N GLY A 826 -22.00 -6.44 4.45
CA GLY A 826 -21.30 -7.29 5.39
C GLY A 826 -19.78 -7.06 5.36
N PRO A 827 -19.03 -7.61 6.35
CA PRO A 827 -17.58 -7.45 6.38
C PRO A 827 -16.93 -8.00 5.11
N LEU A 828 -15.87 -7.37 4.59
CA LEU A 828 -15.17 -7.84 3.38
C LEU A 828 -14.74 -9.31 3.44
N ARG A 829 -14.34 -9.80 4.61
CA ARG A 829 -13.97 -11.21 4.85
C ARG A 829 -15.15 -12.19 4.94
N ALA A 830 -16.36 -11.69 4.99
CA ALA A 830 -17.59 -12.44 5.27
C ALA A 830 -18.81 -11.68 4.71
N GLN A 831 -18.80 -11.43 3.40
CA GLN A 831 -19.91 -10.81 2.69
C GLN A 831 -21.19 -11.63 2.88
N LYS A 832 -22.34 -10.96 2.94
CA LYS A 832 -23.64 -11.64 3.04
C LYS A 832 -23.93 -12.45 1.77
N PRO A 833 -24.88 -13.39 1.78
CA PRO A 833 -25.32 -14.05 0.55
C PRO A 833 -25.82 -13.05 -0.50
N ALA A 834 -25.60 -13.32 -1.79
CA ALA A 834 -25.94 -12.41 -2.90
C ALA A 834 -27.41 -11.95 -2.88
N ARG A 835 -28.34 -12.82 -2.49
CA ARG A 835 -29.77 -12.48 -2.33
C ARG A 835 -30.02 -11.41 -1.26
N GLU A 836 -29.33 -11.50 -0.13
CA GLU A 836 -29.46 -10.53 0.96
C GLU A 836 -28.79 -9.21 0.60
N GLN A 837 -27.63 -9.27 -0.06
CA GLN A 837 -26.96 -8.11 -0.62
C GLN A 837 -27.87 -7.38 -1.62
N TYR A 838 -28.48 -8.11 -2.57
CA TYR A 838 -29.34 -7.50 -3.57
C TYR A 838 -30.61 -6.89 -2.95
N ALA A 839 -31.23 -7.58 -2.00
CA ALA A 839 -32.35 -7.03 -1.23
C ALA A 839 -31.95 -5.77 -0.42
N HIS A 840 -30.69 -5.69 0.03
CA HIS A 840 -30.16 -4.50 0.67
C HIS A 840 -29.95 -3.35 -0.32
N VAL A 841 -29.37 -3.62 -1.50
CA VAL A 841 -29.23 -2.64 -2.59
C VAL A 841 -30.57 -2.02 -2.96
N LEU A 842 -31.62 -2.82 -3.16
CA LEU A 842 -32.96 -2.30 -3.49
C LEU A 842 -33.55 -1.43 -2.37
N ARG A 843 -33.27 -1.75 -1.11
CA ARG A 843 -33.70 -0.91 0.02
C ARG A 843 -32.95 0.43 0.05
N MET A 844 -31.67 0.42 -0.29
CA MET A 844 -30.87 1.64 -0.37
C MET A 844 -31.27 2.51 -1.56
N ASP A 845 -31.66 1.92 -2.70
CA ASP A 845 -32.26 2.64 -3.83
C ASP A 845 -33.54 3.37 -3.40
N GLN A 846 -34.44 2.69 -2.69
CA GLN A 846 -35.66 3.29 -2.16
C GLN A 846 -35.36 4.46 -1.20
N LYS A 847 -34.41 4.29 -0.28
CA LYS A 847 -33.97 5.37 0.62
C LYS A 847 -33.38 6.56 -0.12
N MET A 848 -32.63 6.33 -1.19
CA MET A 848 -32.08 7.38 -2.03
C MET A 848 -33.20 8.17 -2.73
N ARG A 849 -34.24 7.49 -3.24
CA ARG A 849 -35.41 8.16 -3.83
C ARG A 849 -36.17 9.00 -2.81
N GLU A 850 -36.36 8.49 -1.60
CA GLU A 850 -36.97 9.23 -0.48
C GLU A 850 -36.14 10.46 -0.10
N GLN A 851 -34.80 10.33 -0.09
CA GLN A 851 -33.93 11.48 0.16
C GLN A 851 -34.06 12.56 -0.92
N VAL A 852 -34.06 12.16 -2.19
CA VAL A 852 -34.22 13.09 -3.31
C VAL A 852 -35.55 13.86 -3.24
N GLN A 853 -36.63 13.24 -2.74
CA GLN A 853 -37.92 13.93 -2.55
C GLN A 853 -37.87 15.03 -1.48
N SER A 854 -36.91 14.97 -0.54
CA SER A 854 -36.75 15.99 0.50
C SER A 854 -35.96 17.22 0.05
N ILE A 855 -35.35 17.16 -1.15
CA ILE A 855 -34.51 18.22 -1.69
C ILE A 855 -35.37 19.46 -2.02
N PRO A 856 -34.91 20.68 -1.68
CA PRO A 856 -35.62 21.90 -2.01
C PRO A 856 -35.92 22.04 -3.52
N ARG A 857 -37.14 22.48 -3.85
CA ARG A 857 -37.66 22.52 -5.23
C ARG A 857 -36.76 23.27 -6.22
N PHE A 858 -36.13 24.37 -5.82
CA PHE A 858 -35.23 25.17 -6.67
C PHE A 858 -33.92 24.45 -7.05
N LEU A 859 -33.55 23.38 -6.34
CA LEU A 859 -32.42 22.51 -6.69
C LEU A 859 -32.85 21.29 -7.54
N LEU A 860 -34.15 21.06 -7.69
CA LEU A 860 -34.69 19.98 -8.52
C LEU A 860 -35.22 20.52 -9.85
N GLN A 861 -35.93 21.64 -9.82
CA GLN A 861 -36.63 22.24 -10.95
C GLN A 861 -36.05 23.61 -11.29
N LYS A 862 -36.10 23.96 -12.57
CA LYS A 862 -35.65 25.28 -13.06
C LYS A 862 -36.51 26.38 -12.47
N ASP A 863 -35.87 27.37 -11.86
CA ASP A 863 -36.50 28.61 -11.36
C ASP A 863 -35.83 29.81 -12.04
N GLU A 864 -36.49 30.39 -13.04
CA GLU A 864 -35.88 31.46 -13.85
C GLU A 864 -35.62 32.75 -13.06
N VAL A 865 -36.38 33.00 -12.00
CA VAL A 865 -36.20 34.19 -11.16
C VAL A 865 -34.96 33.99 -10.29
N LEU A 866 -34.88 32.87 -9.57
CA LEU A 866 -33.75 32.56 -8.70
C LEU A 866 -32.46 32.31 -9.49
N GLU A 867 -32.52 31.67 -10.65
CA GLU A 867 -31.35 31.49 -11.53
C GLU A 867 -30.86 32.83 -12.11
N GLY A 868 -31.76 33.82 -12.28
CA GLY A 868 -31.38 35.19 -12.65
C GLY A 868 -30.70 35.98 -11.53
N GLU A 869 -31.02 35.67 -10.27
CA GLU A 869 -30.43 36.30 -9.07
C GLU A 869 -29.14 35.58 -8.62
N CYS A 870 -29.01 34.28 -8.89
CA CYS A 870 -27.93 33.43 -8.44
C CYS A 870 -27.29 32.69 -9.62
N ALA A 871 -26.21 33.27 -10.16
CA ALA A 871 -25.56 32.81 -11.40
C ALA A 871 -25.12 31.34 -11.42
N TRP A 872 -24.85 30.75 -10.25
CA TRP A 872 -24.43 29.35 -10.13
C TRP A 872 -25.58 28.36 -9.94
N LEU A 873 -26.82 28.81 -9.67
CA LEU A 873 -27.93 27.93 -9.30
C LEU A 873 -28.27 26.92 -10.41
N GLY A 874 -28.31 27.37 -11.67
CA GLY A 874 -28.61 26.50 -12.81
C GLY A 874 -27.61 25.36 -12.91
N VAL A 875 -26.31 25.68 -12.81
CA VAL A 875 -25.24 24.67 -12.81
C VAL A 875 -25.32 23.78 -11.58
N ALA A 876 -25.63 24.31 -10.40
CA ALA A 876 -25.79 23.52 -9.18
C ALA A 876 -26.94 22.51 -9.27
N ARG A 877 -28.10 22.92 -9.82
CA ARG A 877 -29.23 22.03 -10.09
C ARG A 877 -28.85 20.90 -11.05
N GLN A 878 -28.18 21.21 -12.15
CA GLN A 878 -27.71 20.19 -13.09
C GLN A 878 -26.63 19.28 -12.47
N SER A 879 -25.73 19.85 -11.68
CA SER A 879 -24.70 19.10 -10.93
C SER A 879 -25.32 18.14 -9.93
N LEU A 880 -26.39 18.56 -9.25
CA LEU A 880 -27.13 17.72 -8.32
C LEU A 880 -27.86 16.58 -9.05
N ALA A 881 -28.49 16.86 -10.19
CA ALA A 881 -29.12 15.85 -11.02
C ALA A 881 -28.11 14.77 -11.46
N ILE A 882 -26.94 15.18 -11.96
CA ILE A 882 -25.85 14.27 -12.32
C ILE A 882 -25.38 13.47 -11.09
N THR A 883 -25.13 14.13 -9.97
CA THR A 883 -24.61 13.48 -8.75
C THR A 883 -25.63 12.49 -8.16
N ALA A 884 -26.90 12.85 -8.09
CA ALA A 884 -27.95 11.97 -7.58
C ALA A 884 -28.14 10.73 -8.46
N ALA A 885 -28.16 10.91 -9.79
CA ALA A 885 -28.21 9.80 -10.74
C ALA A 885 -26.97 8.90 -10.62
N GLU A 886 -25.77 9.45 -10.48
CA GLU A 886 -24.56 8.66 -10.29
C GLU A 886 -24.57 7.90 -8.96
N LYS A 887 -25.05 8.51 -7.87
CA LYS A 887 -25.12 7.79 -6.58
C LYS A 887 -26.11 6.64 -6.60
N ILE A 888 -27.17 6.74 -7.40
CA ILE A 888 -28.06 5.60 -7.68
C ILE A 888 -27.31 4.50 -8.43
N VAL A 889 -26.52 4.84 -9.47
CA VAL A 889 -25.63 3.86 -10.12
C VAL A 889 -24.66 3.23 -9.12
N MET A 890 -24.09 4.01 -8.20
CA MET A 890 -23.17 3.50 -7.17
C MET A 890 -23.83 2.56 -6.17
N ILE A 891 -25.08 2.83 -5.77
CA ILE A 891 -25.88 1.91 -4.94
C ILE A 891 -26.06 0.56 -5.64
N HIS A 892 -26.31 0.59 -6.95
CA HIS A 892 -26.51 -0.60 -7.77
C HIS A 892 -25.20 -1.26 -8.27
N ARG A 893 -24.04 -0.62 -8.09
CA ARG A 893 -22.73 -1.08 -8.58
C ARG A 893 -22.41 -2.56 -8.29
N PRO A 894 -22.70 -3.12 -7.10
CA PRO A 894 -22.40 -4.53 -6.81
C PRO A 894 -23.07 -5.54 -7.76
N PHE A 895 -24.18 -5.16 -8.39
CA PHE A 895 -24.94 -6.01 -9.32
C PHE A 895 -25.03 -5.43 -10.74
N LEU A 896 -24.38 -4.30 -11.03
CA LEU A 896 -24.48 -3.60 -12.31
C LEU A 896 -24.00 -4.49 -13.47
N PHE A 897 -22.79 -5.03 -13.39
CA PHE A 897 -22.26 -5.86 -14.48
C PHE A 897 -23.01 -7.19 -14.63
N LEU A 898 -23.39 -7.82 -13.51
CA LEU A 898 -24.22 -9.03 -13.51
C LEU A 898 -25.59 -8.77 -14.17
N SER A 899 -26.12 -7.56 -14.09
CA SER A 899 -27.41 -7.19 -14.69
C SER A 899 -27.42 -7.19 -16.23
N PHE A 900 -26.25 -7.07 -16.87
CA PHE A 900 -26.13 -7.22 -18.33
C PHE A 900 -26.04 -8.68 -18.77
N GLN A 901 -25.73 -9.60 -17.84
CA GLN A 901 -25.57 -11.03 -18.10
C GLN A 901 -26.79 -11.85 -17.68
N SER A 902 -27.58 -11.37 -16.72
CA SER A 902 -28.72 -12.10 -16.16
C SER A 902 -29.95 -11.21 -15.97
N ASP A 903 -31.09 -11.69 -16.45
CA ASP A 903 -32.40 -11.07 -16.23
C ASP A 903 -32.83 -11.03 -14.76
N SER A 904 -32.16 -11.80 -13.88
CA SER A 904 -32.42 -11.81 -12.44
C SER A 904 -32.21 -10.44 -11.78
N TYR A 905 -31.41 -9.57 -12.41
CA TYR A 905 -31.11 -8.21 -11.93
C TYR A 905 -31.64 -7.12 -12.87
N ILE A 906 -32.70 -7.40 -13.64
CA ILE A 906 -33.24 -6.48 -14.66
C ILE A 906 -33.60 -5.09 -14.12
N HIS A 907 -34.02 -4.98 -12.86
CA HIS A 907 -34.31 -3.70 -12.22
C HIS A 907 -33.04 -2.84 -12.10
N THR A 908 -31.91 -3.44 -11.72
CA THR A 908 -30.61 -2.75 -11.69
C THR A 908 -30.23 -2.24 -13.08
N ARG A 909 -30.35 -3.09 -14.11
CA ARG A 909 -30.03 -2.71 -15.49
C ARG A 909 -30.86 -1.49 -15.94
N ARG A 910 -32.18 -1.55 -15.76
CA ARG A 910 -33.10 -0.46 -16.13
C ARG A 910 -32.78 0.84 -15.38
N THR A 911 -32.64 0.77 -14.06
CA THR A 911 -32.33 1.93 -13.22
C THR A 911 -31.00 2.56 -13.61
N CYS A 912 -29.93 1.78 -13.81
CA CYS A 912 -28.62 2.32 -14.16
C CYS A 912 -28.54 2.87 -15.59
N VAL A 913 -29.23 2.25 -16.56
CA VAL A 913 -29.31 2.78 -17.93
C VAL A 913 -30.05 4.11 -17.95
N ALA A 914 -31.19 4.21 -17.27
CA ALA A 914 -31.99 5.42 -17.17
C ALA A 914 -31.22 6.55 -16.44
N ALA A 915 -30.50 6.22 -15.37
CA ALA A 915 -29.60 7.15 -14.69
C ALA A 915 -28.45 7.62 -15.61
N ALA A 916 -27.86 6.72 -16.42
CA ALA A 916 -26.81 7.06 -17.37
C ALA A 916 -27.30 8.03 -18.47
N VAL A 917 -28.50 7.81 -19.02
CA VAL A 917 -29.13 8.74 -19.99
C VAL A 917 -29.28 10.14 -19.39
N THR A 918 -29.77 10.20 -18.15
CA THR A 918 -29.93 11.45 -17.40
C THR A 918 -28.59 12.18 -17.23
N ILE A 919 -27.55 11.46 -16.80
CA ILE A 919 -26.20 12.03 -16.63
C ILE A 919 -25.70 12.64 -17.95
N LEU A 920 -25.79 11.90 -19.06
CA LEU A 920 -25.31 12.40 -20.35
C LEU A 920 -26.14 13.58 -20.89
N ARG A 921 -27.45 13.60 -20.65
CA ARG A 921 -28.32 14.72 -21.02
C ARG A 921 -27.92 16.00 -20.27
N GLU A 922 -27.78 15.93 -18.95
CA GLU A 922 -27.41 17.11 -18.16
C GLU A 922 -25.97 17.55 -18.47
N HIS A 923 -25.03 16.60 -18.65
CA HIS A 923 -23.67 16.90 -19.08
C HIS A 923 -23.65 17.64 -20.43
N LYS A 924 -24.41 17.16 -21.42
CA LYS A 924 -24.56 17.84 -22.71
C LYS A 924 -25.09 19.26 -22.54
N SER A 925 -26.12 19.45 -21.72
CA SER A 925 -26.70 20.78 -21.46
C SER A 925 -25.70 21.75 -20.84
N ILE A 926 -24.86 21.30 -19.89
CA ILE A 926 -23.80 22.13 -19.28
C ILE A 926 -22.75 22.53 -20.33
N VAL A 927 -22.30 21.58 -21.16
CA VAL A 927 -21.27 21.83 -22.19
C VAL A 927 -21.78 22.79 -23.26
N GLU A 928 -22.99 22.57 -23.77
CA GLU A 928 -23.60 23.39 -24.83
C GLU A 928 -23.92 24.82 -24.35
N SER A 929 -24.30 25.00 -23.08
CA SER A 929 -24.49 26.32 -22.49
C SER A 929 -23.18 27.04 -22.16
N GLY A 930 -22.06 26.32 -22.20
CA GLY A 930 -20.73 26.85 -21.94
C GLY A 930 -20.47 27.20 -20.49
N GLU A 931 -21.31 26.74 -19.57
CA GLU A 931 -21.20 27.02 -18.15
C GLU A 931 -19.95 26.36 -17.53
N VAL A 932 -19.77 26.54 -16.21
CA VAL A 932 -18.69 25.91 -15.47
C VAL A 932 -18.85 24.39 -15.49
N SER A 933 -17.77 23.70 -15.87
CA SER A 933 -17.70 22.24 -15.89
C SER A 933 -16.81 21.74 -14.76
N LEU A 934 -17.41 21.01 -13.82
CA LEU A 934 -16.76 20.43 -12.65
C LEU A 934 -16.20 19.04 -12.96
N TRP A 935 -15.26 18.58 -12.15
CA TRP A 935 -14.65 17.25 -12.31
C TRP A 935 -15.69 16.11 -12.22
N THR A 936 -16.73 16.30 -11.39
CA THR A 936 -17.83 15.34 -11.23
C THR A 936 -18.63 15.17 -12.52
N HIS A 937 -18.87 16.25 -13.28
CA HIS A 937 -19.55 16.18 -14.58
C HIS A 937 -18.78 15.28 -15.54
N VAL A 938 -17.46 15.46 -15.60
CA VAL A 938 -16.56 14.67 -16.46
C VAL A 938 -16.56 13.21 -16.02
N ALA A 939 -16.24 12.94 -14.74
CA ALA A 939 -16.14 11.58 -14.20
C ALA A 939 -17.44 10.77 -14.37
N PHE A 940 -18.57 11.41 -14.08
CA PHE A 940 -19.87 10.75 -14.12
C PHE A 940 -20.36 10.58 -15.55
N SER A 941 -20.04 11.50 -16.48
CA SER A 941 -20.32 11.30 -17.91
C SER A 941 -19.56 10.10 -18.49
N ILE A 942 -18.30 9.88 -18.08
CA ILE A 942 -17.52 8.69 -18.48
C ILE A 942 -18.20 7.42 -17.97
N THR A 943 -18.59 7.41 -16.69
CA THR A 943 -19.30 6.26 -16.09
C THR A 943 -20.62 5.96 -16.83
N ALA A 944 -21.39 7.00 -17.15
CA ALA A 944 -22.64 6.86 -17.89
C ALA A 944 -22.42 6.37 -19.33
N ALA A 945 -21.41 6.88 -20.04
CA ALA A 945 -21.05 6.44 -21.38
C ALA A 945 -20.64 4.96 -21.40
N ILE A 946 -19.93 4.49 -20.38
CA ILE A 946 -19.57 3.06 -20.23
C ILE A 946 -20.83 2.20 -20.05
N ILE A 947 -21.76 2.62 -19.19
CA ILE A 947 -23.02 1.89 -18.95
C ILE A 947 -23.85 1.78 -20.22
N LEU A 948 -24.01 2.89 -20.96
CA LEU A 948 -24.75 2.88 -22.22
C LEU A 948 -24.02 2.09 -23.31
N SER A 949 -22.69 2.10 -23.34
CA SER A 949 -21.91 1.22 -24.22
C SER A 949 -22.24 -0.24 -23.98
N PHE A 950 -22.28 -0.68 -22.71
CA PHE A 950 -22.65 -2.06 -22.37
C PHE A 950 -24.11 -2.38 -22.71
N GLU A 951 -25.04 -1.44 -22.52
CA GLU A 951 -26.44 -1.61 -22.93
C GLU A 951 -26.55 -1.85 -24.44
N VAL A 952 -25.86 -1.06 -25.26
CA VAL A 952 -25.87 -1.19 -26.72
C VAL A 952 -25.23 -2.51 -27.18
N ILE A 953 -24.14 -2.94 -26.54
CA ILE A 953 -23.41 -4.17 -26.89
C ILE A 953 -24.20 -5.42 -26.50
N CYS A 954 -24.82 -5.44 -25.31
CA CYS A 954 -25.54 -6.60 -24.77
C CYS A 954 -26.98 -6.74 -25.29
N ASP A 955 -27.50 -5.79 -26.05
CA ASP A 955 -28.85 -5.91 -26.60
C ASP A 955 -28.90 -6.99 -27.70
N GLN A 956 -29.67 -8.04 -27.46
CA GLN A 956 -29.86 -9.17 -28.37
C GLN A 956 -31.03 -8.95 -29.36
N SER A 957 -31.66 -7.77 -29.35
CA SER A 957 -32.74 -7.45 -30.30
C SER A 957 -32.24 -7.46 -31.74
N LYS A 958 -33.04 -8.08 -32.62
CA LYS A 958 -32.71 -8.29 -34.05
C LYS A 958 -32.92 -7.05 -34.91
N GLU A 959 -33.58 -6.02 -34.40
CA GLU A 959 -33.89 -4.77 -35.08
C GLU A 959 -33.43 -3.58 -34.23
N ARG A 960 -32.78 -2.60 -34.87
CA ARG A 960 -32.45 -1.33 -34.22
C ARG A 960 -33.75 -0.57 -33.95
N ASP A 961 -34.05 -0.35 -32.68
CA ASP A 961 -35.11 0.57 -32.24
C ASP A 961 -34.52 1.98 -32.05
N ALA A 962 -35.36 3.02 -32.21
CA ALA A 962 -34.95 4.43 -32.10
C ALA A 962 -34.24 4.75 -30.77
N ARG A 963 -34.55 3.97 -29.72
CA ARG A 963 -33.90 4.02 -28.42
C ARG A 963 -32.39 3.69 -28.47
N GLN A 964 -31.99 2.67 -29.22
CA GLN A 964 -30.57 2.30 -29.35
C GLN A 964 -29.77 3.39 -30.08
N GLU A 965 -30.37 4.00 -31.09
CA GLU A 965 -29.76 5.11 -31.84
C GLU A 965 -29.55 6.31 -30.92
N GLY A 966 -30.55 6.64 -30.09
CA GLY A 966 -30.42 7.68 -29.07
C GLY A 966 -29.29 7.42 -28.05
N TYR A 967 -29.04 6.16 -27.67
CA TYR A 967 -27.91 5.83 -26.78
C TYR A 967 -26.55 6.03 -27.47
N LEU A 968 -26.43 5.58 -28.73
CA LEU A 968 -25.20 5.78 -29.52
C LEU A 968 -24.90 7.27 -29.75
N ASP A 969 -25.92 8.07 -30.01
CA ASP A 969 -25.77 9.52 -30.16
C ASP A 969 -25.33 10.17 -28.85
N ALA A 970 -25.92 9.80 -27.72
CA ALA A 970 -25.52 10.30 -26.41
C ALA A 970 -24.06 9.93 -26.07
N ILE A 971 -23.62 8.71 -26.38
CA ILE A 971 -22.23 8.27 -26.18
C ILE A 971 -21.27 9.06 -27.08
N ARG A 972 -21.65 9.29 -28.35
CA ARG A 972 -20.84 10.06 -29.30
C ARG A 972 -20.68 11.51 -28.85
N ASP A 973 -21.79 12.16 -28.49
CA ASP A 973 -21.78 13.52 -27.96
C ASP A 973 -20.88 13.60 -26.72
N ALA A 974 -21.02 12.66 -25.78
CA ALA A 974 -20.18 12.62 -24.58
C ALA A 974 -18.70 12.48 -24.93
N ARG A 975 -18.36 11.56 -25.83
CA ARG A 975 -16.98 11.35 -26.30
C ARG A 975 -16.41 12.60 -26.98
N GLU A 976 -17.16 13.23 -27.88
CA GLU A 976 -16.73 14.45 -28.58
C GLU A 976 -16.52 15.61 -27.60
N HIS A 977 -17.42 15.78 -26.64
CA HIS A 977 -17.28 16.79 -25.60
C HIS A 977 -16.05 16.52 -24.71
N LEU A 978 -15.77 15.28 -24.33
CA LEU A 978 -14.57 14.92 -23.56
C LEU A 978 -13.28 15.19 -24.36
N LEU A 979 -13.27 14.84 -25.66
CA LEU A 979 -12.14 15.07 -26.56
C LEU A 979 -11.85 16.57 -26.76
N GLY A 980 -12.89 17.41 -26.75
CA GLY A 980 -12.77 18.87 -26.91
C GLY A 980 -12.23 19.61 -25.69
N ARG A 981 -11.95 18.93 -24.57
CA ARG A 981 -11.45 19.54 -23.34
C ARG A 981 -9.97 19.91 -23.44
N THR A 982 -9.53 20.79 -22.54
CA THR A 982 -8.13 21.21 -22.46
C THR A 982 -7.18 20.02 -22.28
N THR A 983 -5.94 20.13 -22.78
CA THR A 983 -4.92 19.07 -22.67
C THR A 983 -4.52 18.78 -21.22
N ASN A 984 -4.78 19.69 -20.29
CA ASN A 984 -4.56 19.48 -18.86
C ASN A 984 -5.59 18.54 -18.21
N ASP A 985 -6.72 18.24 -18.88
CA ASP A 985 -7.77 17.37 -18.36
C ASP A 985 -7.52 15.90 -18.73
N VAL A 986 -6.54 15.30 -18.06
CA VAL A 986 -6.14 13.90 -18.20
C VAL A 986 -7.32 12.94 -17.98
N LEU A 987 -8.24 13.26 -17.05
CA LEU A 987 -9.43 12.44 -16.80
C LEU A 987 -10.30 12.31 -18.04
N ALA A 988 -10.57 13.43 -18.72
CA ALA A 988 -11.38 13.43 -19.92
C ALA A 988 -10.74 12.61 -21.04
N HIS A 989 -9.44 12.80 -21.28
CA HIS A 989 -8.70 12.06 -22.31
C HIS A 989 -8.65 10.55 -22.02
N ARG A 990 -8.50 10.14 -20.76
CA ARG A 990 -8.65 8.73 -20.35
C ARG A 990 -10.05 8.20 -20.62
N GLY A 991 -11.07 9.01 -20.38
CA GLY A 991 -12.46 8.69 -20.70
C GLY A 991 -12.67 8.39 -22.18
N VAL A 992 -12.11 9.23 -23.08
CA VAL A 992 -12.18 9.03 -24.53
C VAL A 992 -11.53 7.70 -24.93
N VAL A 993 -10.31 7.43 -24.46
CA VAL A 993 -9.58 6.19 -24.77
C VAL A 993 -10.34 4.95 -24.27
N LEU A 994 -11.00 5.05 -23.12
CA LEU A 994 -11.81 3.96 -22.58
C LEU A 994 -13.07 3.70 -23.42
N ILE A 995 -13.78 4.76 -23.83
CA ILE A 995 -14.95 4.64 -24.72
C ILE A 995 -14.52 4.03 -26.06
N ASP A 996 -13.40 4.46 -26.63
CA ASP A 996 -12.87 3.93 -27.89
C ASP A 996 -12.47 2.45 -27.81
N ALA A 997 -11.83 2.05 -26.70
CA ALA A 997 -11.45 0.67 -26.47
C ALA A 997 -12.66 -0.26 -26.43
N ILE A 998 -13.78 0.17 -25.83
CA ILE A 998 -15.03 -0.60 -25.75
C ILE A 998 -15.62 -0.85 -27.15
N PHE A 999 -15.67 0.16 -28.02
CA PHE A 999 -16.26 0.02 -29.37
C PHE A 999 -15.33 -0.64 -30.41
N SER A 1000 -14.05 -0.79 -30.11
CA SER A 1000 -13.08 -1.42 -31.01
C SER A 1000 -13.29 -2.94 -31.18
N GLU A 1001 -13.99 -3.61 -30.25
CA GLU A 1001 -14.32 -5.05 -30.36
C GLU A 1001 -15.36 -5.38 -31.44
N VAL A 1002 -16.11 -4.37 -31.87
CA VAL A 1002 -17.32 -4.52 -32.69
C VAL A 1002 -17.20 -3.79 -34.03
N GLY A 1003 -15.98 -3.37 -34.40
CA GLY A 1003 -15.64 -2.71 -35.67
C GLY A 1003 -15.50 -1.19 -35.59
N GLY A 1004 -15.55 -0.61 -34.39
CA GLY A 1004 -15.52 0.83 -34.14
C GLY A 1004 -16.93 1.43 -34.03
N MET A 1005 -17.06 2.60 -33.40
CA MET A 1005 -18.37 3.24 -33.15
C MET A 1005 -19.12 3.56 -34.46
N GLU A 1006 -18.40 3.81 -35.56
CA GLU A 1006 -18.97 4.02 -36.89
C GLU A 1006 -19.47 2.73 -37.56
N SER A 1007 -18.91 1.55 -37.24
CA SER A 1007 -19.36 0.28 -37.82
C SER A 1007 -20.75 -0.15 -37.35
N PHE A 1008 -21.21 0.35 -36.19
CA PHE A 1008 -22.61 0.22 -35.77
C PHE A 1008 -23.57 1.04 -36.62
N SER A 1009 -23.08 2.05 -37.36
CA SER A 1009 -23.90 2.79 -38.33
C SER A 1009 -24.21 1.91 -39.55
N ASP A 1010 -23.26 1.07 -39.98
CA ASP A 1010 -23.40 0.18 -41.14
C ASP A 1010 -24.11 -1.15 -40.80
N ARG A 1011 -25.02 -1.58 -41.68
CA ARG A 1011 -26.08 -2.58 -41.46
C ARG A 1011 -25.64 -4.05 -41.33
N THR A 1012 -24.60 -4.40 -40.58
CA THR A 1012 -24.16 -5.82 -40.52
C THR A 1012 -24.31 -6.47 -39.14
N LEU A 1013 -25.48 -7.11 -38.96
CA LEU A 1013 -25.95 -7.88 -37.79
C LEU A 1013 -25.17 -9.17 -37.45
N ALA A 1014 -23.97 -9.40 -37.99
CA ALA A 1014 -23.36 -10.74 -38.03
C ALA A 1014 -22.21 -11.01 -37.04
N ALA A 1015 -21.82 -10.05 -36.18
CA ALA A 1015 -20.63 -10.17 -35.34
C ALA A 1015 -20.79 -9.62 -33.90
N ARG A 1016 -21.98 -9.77 -33.29
CA ARG A 1016 -22.13 -9.44 -31.85
C ARG A 1016 -21.64 -10.62 -31.00
N PRO A 1017 -20.72 -10.41 -30.04
CA PRO A 1017 -20.26 -11.48 -29.16
C PRO A 1017 -21.35 -11.87 -28.15
N ASP A 1018 -21.46 -13.17 -27.83
CA ASP A 1018 -22.41 -13.70 -26.84
C ASP A 1018 -22.09 -13.28 -25.40
N ALA A 1019 -20.87 -12.80 -25.13
CA ALA A 1019 -20.41 -12.31 -23.84
C ALA A 1019 -19.35 -11.20 -24.01
N ILE A 1020 -19.37 -10.20 -23.12
CA ILE A 1020 -18.36 -9.13 -23.05
C ILE A 1020 -17.07 -9.67 -22.44
N ASN A 1021 -15.95 -9.52 -23.13
CA ASN A 1021 -14.63 -9.89 -22.61
C ASN A 1021 -13.97 -8.70 -21.88
N PHE A 1022 -14.29 -8.53 -20.60
CA PHE A 1022 -13.75 -7.43 -19.78
C PHE A 1022 -12.22 -7.42 -19.69
N GLU A 1023 -11.56 -8.57 -19.79
CA GLU A 1023 -10.09 -8.66 -19.77
C GLU A 1023 -9.46 -8.11 -21.05
N GLU A 1024 -10.12 -8.32 -22.19
CA GLU A 1024 -9.68 -7.83 -23.49
C GLU A 1024 -9.91 -6.31 -23.63
N ILE A 1025 -11.08 -5.80 -23.21
CA ILE A 1025 -11.32 -4.36 -23.08
C ILE A 1025 -10.27 -3.71 -22.17
N ALA A 1026 -9.98 -4.32 -21.01
CA ALA A 1026 -8.97 -3.81 -20.08
C ALA A 1026 -7.54 -3.91 -20.65
N ALA A 1027 -7.23 -4.92 -21.45
CA ALA A 1027 -5.93 -5.05 -22.11
C ALA A 1027 -5.76 -4.00 -23.22
N ARG A 1028 -6.80 -3.75 -24.03
CA ARG A 1028 -6.78 -2.75 -25.11
C ARG A 1028 -6.75 -1.33 -24.58
N PHE A 1029 -7.55 -1.02 -23.56
CA PHE A 1029 -7.45 0.26 -22.86
C PHE A 1029 -6.02 0.52 -22.39
N LYS A 1030 -5.35 -0.51 -21.84
CA LYS A 1030 -3.92 -0.40 -21.51
C LYS A 1030 -3.09 -0.13 -22.77
N THR A 1031 -3.25 -0.90 -23.84
CA THR A 1031 -2.47 -0.76 -25.09
C THR A 1031 -2.63 0.61 -25.77
N ASP A 1032 -3.86 1.08 -25.96
CA ASP A 1032 -4.17 2.34 -26.65
C ASP A 1032 -3.77 3.57 -25.79
N TRP A 1033 -3.85 3.44 -24.46
CA TRP A 1033 -3.33 4.43 -23.52
C TRP A 1033 -1.80 4.43 -23.43
N PHE A 1034 -1.14 3.27 -23.55
CA PHE A 1034 0.33 3.16 -23.56
C PHE A 1034 0.99 3.93 -24.72
N VAL A 1035 0.23 4.34 -25.73
CA VAL A 1035 0.69 5.22 -26.82
C VAL A 1035 0.70 6.71 -26.41
N LEU A 1036 0.05 7.11 -25.31
CA LEU A 1036 -0.13 8.51 -24.87
C LEU A 1036 0.19 8.80 -23.37
N ASP A 1037 1.00 7.95 -22.72
CA ASP A 1037 1.52 8.04 -21.34
C ASP A 1037 0.71 7.30 -20.25
N SER A 1038 1.45 6.85 -19.24
CA SER A 1038 1.28 5.80 -18.24
C SER A 1038 0.22 6.01 -17.13
N THR A 1039 -0.22 4.89 -16.53
CA THR A 1039 -1.04 4.67 -15.30
C THR A 1039 -2.55 4.39 -15.46
N ALA A 1040 -2.99 3.16 -15.10
CA ALA A 1040 -4.07 2.81 -14.15
C ALA A 1040 -4.55 1.33 -14.27
N ALA A 1041 -5.19 0.85 -13.19
CA ALA A 1041 -5.38 -0.54 -12.75
C ALA A 1041 -6.53 -1.34 -13.42
N SER A 1042 -6.50 -2.65 -13.21
CA SER A 1042 -7.46 -3.67 -13.67
C SER A 1042 -8.72 -3.78 -12.80
N LEU A 1043 -9.86 -3.97 -13.45
CA LEU A 1043 -11.13 -4.42 -12.84
C LEU A 1043 -11.03 -5.91 -12.47
N GLY A 1044 -11.49 -6.28 -11.26
CA GLY A 1044 -11.52 -7.65 -10.77
C GLY A 1044 -12.78 -8.41 -11.20
N GLN A 1045 -12.64 -9.71 -11.43
CA GLN A 1045 -13.71 -10.66 -11.75
C GLN A 1045 -14.65 -10.89 -10.54
N PHE A 1046 -15.96 -10.92 -10.80
CA PHE A 1046 -16.98 -11.40 -9.87
C PHE A 1046 -17.47 -12.78 -10.32
N ASP A 1047 -17.08 -13.84 -9.62
CA ASP A 1047 -17.68 -15.17 -9.77
C ASP A 1047 -18.83 -15.31 -8.76
N VAL A 1048 -20.07 -15.35 -9.25
CA VAL A 1048 -21.25 -15.73 -8.46
C VAL A 1048 -21.94 -16.89 -9.17
N ALA A 1049 -22.13 -18.00 -8.45
CA ALA A 1049 -22.81 -19.18 -8.97
C ALA A 1049 -24.27 -18.85 -9.36
N GLU A 1050 -24.67 -19.24 -10.56
CA GLU A 1050 -26.04 -19.07 -11.08
C GLU A 1050 -27.02 -19.99 -10.34
N GLU A 1051 -27.96 -19.38 -9.61
CA GLU A 1051 -29.20 -20.04 -9.21
C GLU A 1051 -30.37 -19.19 -9.75
N HIS A 1052 -31.20 -19.80 -10.60
CA HIS A 1052 -32.40 -19.15 -11.13
C HIS A 1052 -33.42 -18.89 -10.01
N PHE A 1053 -33.74 -17.63 -9.76
CA PHE A 1053 -34.71 -17.25 -8.74
C PHE A 1053 -35.85 -16.40 -9.28
N ALA A 1054 -37.08 -16.90 -9.07
CA ALA A 1054 -38.30 -16.12 -9.20
C ALA A 1054 -38.67 -15.54 -7.83
N MET A 1055 -38.60 -14.21 -7.66
CA MET A 1055 -39.18 -13.51 -6.52
C MET A 1055 -40.11 -12.40 -7.00
N SER A 1056 -41.36 -12.45 -6.54
CA SER A 1056 -42.36 -11.41 -6.72
C SER A 1056 -42.09 -10.23 -5.78
N ALA A 1057 -41.52 -9.15 -6.29
CA ALA A 1057 -41.61 -7.84 -5.68
C ALA A 1057 -42.19 -6.90 -6.75
N ASN A 1058 -43.33 -6.27 -6.47
CA ASN A 1058 -43.96 -5.30 -7.37
C ASN A 1058 -42.99 -4.16 -7.67
N PRO A 1059 -42.51 -3.98 -8.92
CA PRO A 1059 -41.68 -2.86 -9.32
C PRO A 1059 -42.58 -1.87 -10.06
N SER A 1060 -43.13 -0.88 -9.37
CA SER A 1060 -44.14 0.02 -9.98
C SER A 1060 -43.74 1.49 -10.09
N GLU A 1061 -42.46 1.82 -10.20
CA GLU A 1061 -42.05 3.12 -10.74
C GLU A 1061 -40.83 2.94 -11.67
N ASP A 1062 -41.00 3.32 -12.93
CA ASP A 1062 -39.90 3.43 -13.89
C ASP A 1062 -38.98 4.57 -13.44
N PHE A 1063 -37.66 4.34 -13.37
CA PHE A 1063 -36.71 5.37 -12.93
C PHE A 1063 -36.80 6.61 -13.81
N ASP A 1064 -36.98 6.44 -15.12
CA ASP A 1064 -37.10 7.56 -16.04
C ASP A 1064 -38.35 8.40 -15.73
N GLU A 1065 -39.50 7.77 -15.47
CA GLU A 1065 -40.72 8.49 -15.08
C GLU A 1065 -40.56 9.20 -13.75
N TRP A 1066 -40.00 8.53 -12.74
CA TRP A 1066 -39.73 9.11 -11.42
C TRP A 1066 -38.77 10.32 -11.53
N PHE A 1067 -37.65 10.16 -12.25
CA PHE A 1067 -36.64 11.20 -12.39
C PHE A 1067 -37.21 12.41 -13.14
N GLN A 1068 -37.91 12.17 -14.26
CA GLN A 1068 -38.57 13.24 -15.02
C GLN A 1068 -39.61 13.98 -14.19
N GLN A 1069 -40.39 13.27 -13.37
CA GLN A 1069 -41.35 13.91 -12.46
C GLN A 1069 -40.66 14.81 -11.43
N ILE A 1070 -39.52 14.38 -10.88
CA ILE A 1070 -38.82 15.13 -9.84
C ILE A 1070 -38.05 16.33 -10.42
N PHE A 1071 -37.25 16.12 -11.47
CA PHE A 1071 -36.31 17.13 -11.99
C PHE A 1071 -36.83 17.93 -13.19
N HIS A 1072 -37.88 17.47 -13.87
CA HIS A 1072 -38.38 18.10 -15.11
C HIS A 1072 -39.88 18.35 -15.17
N SER A 1073 -40.68 17.95 -14.16
CA SER A 1073 -42.11 18.28 -14.19
C SER A 1073 -42.32 19.77 -13.98
N ALA A 1074 -42.76 20.43 -15.05
CA ALA A 1074 -43.49 21.68 -14.95
C ALA A 1074 -44.93 21.34 -14.52
N ILE A 1075 -45.16 21.15 -13.22
CA ILE A 1075 -46.53 21.27 -12.71
C ILE A 1075 -46.84 22.75 -12.73
N VAL A 1076 -47.63 23.14 -13.73
CA VAL A 1076 -48.39 24.38 -13.75
C VAL A 1076 -49.30 24.36 -12.54
N GLU A 1077 -48.94 25.09 -11.49
CA GLU A 1077 -49.88 25.71 -10.55
C GLU A 1077 -49.46 27.16 -10.29
#